data_AF-A0A8C6B5L7-F1
#
_entry.id   AF-A0A8C6B5L7-F1
#
_cell.length_a   1.000
_cell.length_b   1.000
_cell.length_c   1.000
_cell.angle_alpha   90.00
_cell.angle_beta   90.00
_cell.angle_gamma   90.00
#
_symmetry.space_group_name_H-M   'P 1'
#
loop_
_entity.id
_entity.type
_entity.pdbx_description
1 polymer ?
#
loop_
_entity_poly.entity_id
_entity_poly.type
_entity_poly.pdbx_seq_one_letter_code
_entity_poly.pdbx_strand_id
1 'polypeptide(L)'
;MAANVGSMFQYWKRFDLQQLQDLRKQVAPLLKSFQGEIDALSKRSKEAEAAFLNVYKRLIDVPDPVPALDLGQQLQLKVQRLHDIETENQKLRETLEEYNKEFAEVKNQEVTIKALKEKIREYEQTLKNQAETIALEKEQKLQNDFAEKERKLQETQMSTTSKLEEAEHKVQTLQTALEKTRTELFDLKTKYDEEITAKADEIEMIMTDLERANQRAEVAQREAETLREQLLSANHSLQLASQIQKAPDVAIEVLTRSSLEVELAAKEREIAQLVEDVQRLQASLTKLRENSASQISQLEQQLSAKNSTLKQLEEKLKGQADYEEVKKELNILKSMEFAPAEGAGTQDSSRPLEVLLLEKNRSLQSENAALRISNSDLSGRCAELQVHVTEVMATAAEQRDLIARLEQDLSTIQSIQRPDAEGAAELGLEKIPEPIKEATALFYGPSAPASSTLPEGQVDSLLSIISSQRERFRTRNQELESESRLAQHTIQALQSELDSLRADNIKLFEKIKFLQSYPGRGGGGDDTELRYSTQYEERLDPFSSFSKRERQRKYLSLSPWDKATLSMGRLVLSNKMARTIGFFYTLFLHCLVFLVLYKLAWSESVERDCATFCAKKFADHLHKFHENDNGAAAGDLWQ
;
A
#
# COMPACT_ATOMS: atom_id res chain seq x y z
N MET A 1 100.09 -16.78 137.04
CA MET A 1 100.87 -16.41 135.83
C MET A 1 101.72 -17.55 135.27
N ALA A 2 102.23 -18.52 136.04
CA ALA A 2 103.02 -19.65 135.50
C ALA A 2 102.23 -20.61 134.56
N ALA A 3 100.93 -20.80 134.77
CA ALA A 3 100.10 -21.66 133.93
C ALA A 3 99.91 -21.13 132.48
N ASN A 4 100.02 -19.81 132.28
CA ASN A 4 99.76 -19.18 130.98
C ASN A 4 101.01 -19.17 130.07
N VAL A 5 102.21 -19.15 130.65
CA VAL A 5 103.47 -19.30 129.90
C VAL A 5 103.65 -20.73 129.41
N GLY A 6 103.23 -21.73 130.21
CA GLY A 6 103.19 -23.13 129.79
C GLY A 6 102.22 -23.38 128.62
N SER A 7 101.08 -22.70 128.60
CA SER A 7 100.10 -22.78 127.50
C SER A 7 100.61 -22.15 126.20
N MET A 8 101.24 -20.96 126.26
CA MET A 8 101.85 -20.32 125.08
C MET A 8 103.05 -21.10 124.55
N PHE A 9 103.85 -21.73 125.42
CA PHE A 9 104.95 -22.59 124.99
C PHE A 9 104.44 -23.87 124.32
N GLN A 10 103.35 -24.47 124.83
CA GLN A 10 102.66 -25.58 124.17
C GLN A 10 102.04 -25.15 122.83
N TYR A 11 101.52 -23.93 122.73
CA TYR A 11 100.99 -23.38 121.48
C TYR A 11 102.09 -23.18 120.44
N TRP A 12 103.23 -22.58 120.81
CA TRP A 12 104.40 -22.42 119.91
C TRP A 12 105.06 -23.75 119.54
N LYS A 13 105.04 -24.74 120.43
CA LYS A 13 105.53 -26.10 120.14
C LYS A 13 104.60 -26.88 119.20
N ARG A 14 103.32 -26.50 119.11
CA ARG A 14 102.33 -27.01 118.15
C ARG A 14 102.12 -26.09 116.94
N PHE A 15 102.75 -24.90 116.93
CA PHE A 15 102.60 -23.92 115.87
C PHE A 15 103.57 -24.25 114.75
N ASP A 16 103.05 -24.88 113.70
CA ASP A 16 103.84 -25.33 112.58
C ASP A 16 104.03 -24.19 111.56
N LEU A 17 105.12 -23.45 111.71
CA LEU A 17 105.49 -22.38 110.79
C LEU A 17 105.68 -22.89 109.36
N GLN A 18 106.06 -24.15 109.19
CA GLN A 18 106.21 -24.80 107.89
C GLN A 18 104.83 -24.92 107.22
N GLN A 19 103.81 -25.29 107.98
CA GLN A 19 102.43 -25.39 107.50
C GLN A 19 101.88 -24.05 107.01
N LEU A 20 102.19 -22.94 107.67
CA LEU A 20 101.81 -21.58 107.21
C LEU A 20 102.57 -21.14 105.97
N GLN A 21 103.85 -21.47 105.85
CA GLN A 21 104.63 -21.20 104.64
C GLN A 21 104.12 -22.03 103.45
N ASP A 22 103.75 -23.28 103.70
CA ASP A 22 103.18 -24.16 102.68
C ASP A 22 101.77 -23.72 102.29
N LEU A 23 100.94 -23.25 103.24
CA LEU A 23 99.66 -22.61 102.95
C LEU A 23 99.85 -21.33 102.13
N ARG A 24 100.84 -20.49 102.46
CA ARG A 24 101.16 -19.30 101.65
C ARG A 24 101.59 -19.68 100.23
N LYS A 25 102.40 -20.72 100.07
CA LYS A 25 102.83 -21.22 98.75
C LYS A 25 101.64 -21.78 97.95
N GLN A 26 100.67 -22.42 98.61
CA GLN A 26 99.45 -22.92 97.99
C GLN A 26 98.46 -21.80 97.61
N VAL A 27 98.33 -20.77 98.45
CA VAL A 27 97.37 -19.67 98.24
C VAL A 27 97.90 -18.57 97.31
N ALA A 28 99.21 -18.35 97.25
CA ALA A 28 99.82 -17.35 96.35
C ALA A 28 99.44 -17.52 94.85
N PRO A 29 99.47 -18.73 94.24
CA PRO A 29 99.02 -18.90 92.86
C PRO A 29 97.52 -18.65 92.70
N LEU A 30 96.71 -18.98 93.71
CA LEU A 30 95.27 -18.72 93.70
C LEU A 30 94.95 -17.21 93.77
N LEU A 31 95.65 -16.45 94.62
CA LEU A 31 95.55 -14.98 94.65
C LEU A 31 95.97 -14.37 93.31
N LYS A 32 97.02 -14.92 92.67
CA LYS A 32 97.48 -14.47 91.36
C LYS A 32 96.46 -14.78 90.25
N SER A 33 95.79 -15.94 90.30
CA SER A 33 94.71 -16.25 89.37
C SER A 33 93.47 -15.39 89.60
N PHE A 34 93.10 -15.11 90.86
CA PHE A 34 92.02 -14.16 91.18
C PHE A 34 92.32 -12.76 90.66
N GLN A 35 93.55 -12.27 90.84
CA GLN A 35 93.94 -10.97 90.27
C GLN A 35 93.87 -10.99 88.74
N GLY A 36 94.32 -12.08 88.10
CA GLY A 36 94.19 -12.24 86.65
C GLY A 36 92.75 -12.21 86.16
N GLU A 37 91.82 -12.82 86.91
CA GLU A 37 90.38 -12.78 86.59
C GLU A 37 89.80 -11.38 86.79
N ILE A 38 90.19 -10.67 87.86
CA ILE A 38 89.78 -9.27 88.09
C ILE A 38 90.27 -8.37 86.95
N ASP A 39 91.51 -8.55 86.48
CA ASP A 39 92.08 -7.79 85.38
C ASP A 39 91.38 -8.11 84.05
N ALA A 40 91.10 -9.39 83.79
CA ALA A 40 90.36 -9.85 82.61
C ALA A 40 88.91 -9.32 82.59
N LEU A 41 88.24 -9.35 83.75
CA LEU A 41 86.90 -8.79 83.93
C LEU A 41 86.91 -7.27 83.69
N SER A 42 87.89 -6.57 84.25
CA SER A 42 88.06 -5.13 84.06
C SER A 42 88.32 -4.77 82.60
N LYS A 43 89.10 -5.58 81.87
CA LYS A 43 89.34 -5.41 80.44
C LYS A 43 88.06 -5.62 79.63
N ARG A 44 87.32 -6.70 79.89
CA ARG A 44 86.02 -6.96 79.24
C ARG A 44 84.99 -5.87 79.52
N SER A 45 84.94 -5.33 80.74
CA SER A 45 84.05 -4.20 81.08
C SER A 45 84.37 -2.99 80.21
N LYS A 46 85.65 -2.61 80.12
CA LYS A 46 86.09 -1.48 79.29
C LYS A 46 85.80 -1.69 77.81
N GLU A 47 85.98 -2.91 77.31
CA GLU A 47 85.66 -3.24 75.91
C GLU A 47 84.15 -3.20 75.65
N ALA A 48 83.32 -3.68 76.58
CA ALA A 48 81.87 -3.60 76.51
C ALA A 48 81.37 -2.16 76.56
N GLU A 49 81.94 -1.34 77.45
CA GLU A 49 81.66 0.10 77.54
C GLU A 49 82.06 0.83 76.25
N ALA A 50 83.23 0.51 75.68
CA ALA A 50 83.68 1.10 74.42
C ALA A 50 82.77 0.69 73.25
N ALA A 51 82.35 -0.58 73.19
CA ALA A 51 81.41 -1.06 72.17
C ALA A 51 80.04 -0.38 72.31
N PHE A 52 79.54 -0.28 73.54
CA PHE A 52 78.29 0.42 73.84
C PHE A 52 78.36 1.90 73.40
N LEU A 53 79.43 2.61 73.76
CA LEU A 53 79.59 4.01 73.38
C LEU A 53 79.73 4.21 71.87
N ASN A 54 80.34 3.26 71.15
CA ASN A 54 80.43 3.32 69.70
C ASN A 54 79.04 3.23 69.05
N VAL A 55 78.22 2.27 69.48
CA VAL A 55 76.83 2.14 69.01
C VAL A 55 75.99 3.34 69.42
N TYR A 56 76.10 3.79 70.68
CA TYR A 56 75.36 4.94 71.20
C TYR A 56 75.64 6.22 70.42
N LYS A 57 76.91 6.53 70.13
CA LYS A 57 77.30 7.70 69.32
C LYS A 57 76.70 7.65 67.93
N ARG A 58 76.65 6.46 67.31
CA ARG A 58 76.03 6.31 65.99
C ARG A 58 74.53 6.52 66.02
N LEU A 59 73.85 6.12 67.09
CA LEU A 59 72.39 6.29 67.22
C LEU A 59 71.99 7.72 67.60
N ILE A 60 72.74 8.40 68.47
CA ILE A 60 72.37 9.75 68.94
C ILE A 60 72.51 10.81 67.84
N ASP A 61 73.43 10.60 66.90
CA ASP A 61 73.65 11.49 65.77
C ASP A 61 72.64 11.26 64.62
N VAL A 62 71.76 10.24 64.72
CA VAL A 62 70.72 10.02 63.70
C VAL A 62 69.64 11.09 63.85
N PRO A 63 69.37 11.89 62.81
CA PRO A 63 68.29 12.87 62.84
C PRO A 63 66.94 12.16 62.97
N ASP A 64 65.99 12.83 63.62
CA ASP A 64 64.62 12.34 63.78
C ASP A 64 64.01 11.96 62.42
N PRO A 65 63.51 10.71 62.22
CA PRO A 65 62.91 10.29 60.97
C PRO A 65 61.51 10.86 60.73
N VAL A 66 60.83 11.39 61.76
CA VAL A 66 59.44 11.85 61.65
C VAL A 66 59.23 12.90 60.54
N PRO A 67 60.04 13.96 60.42
CA PRO A 67 59.85 14.95 59.35
C PRO A 67 60.01 14.38 57.93
N ALA A 68 60.90 13.39 57.75
CA ALA A 68 61.09 12.74 56.47
C ALA A 68 59.92 11.82 56.11
N LEU A 69 59.36 11.12 57.10
CA LEU A 69 58.17 10.30 56.93
C LEU A 69 56.92 11.14 56.67
N ASP A 70 56.75 12.26 57.37
CA ASP A 70 55.65 13.21 57.14
C ASP A 70 55.71 13.79 55.72
N LEU A 71 56.90 14.18 55.25
CA LEU A 71 57.08 14.64 53.87
C LEU A 71 56.75 13.52 52.87
N GLY A 72 57.20 12.29 53.13
CA GLY A 72 56.88 11.12 52.32
C GLY A 72 55.37 10.87 52.23
N GLN A 73 54.65 10.96 53.36
CA GLN A 73 53.20 10.82 53.40
C GLN A 73 52.50 11.94 52.62
N GLN A 74 52.95 13.19 52.77
CA GLN A 74 52.39 14.32 52.02
C GLN A 74 52.61 14.19 50.51
N LEU A 75 53.78 13.71 50.08
CA LEU A 75 54.06 13.42 48.68
C LEU A 75 53.18 12.29 48.15
N GLN A 76 52.99 11.22 48.92
CA GLN A 76 52.10 10.12 48.57
C GLN A 76 50.65 10.59 48.33
N LEU A 77 50.12 11.46 49.20
CA LEU A 77 48.79 12.06 49.04
C LEU A 77 48.69 13.00 47.83
N LYS A 78 49.78 13.66 47.45
CA LYS A 78 49.82 14.47 46.22
C LYS A 78 49.84 13.59 44.97
N VAL A 79 50.61 12.50 44.99
CA VAL A 79 50.67 11.53 43.88
C VAL A 79 49.30 10.86 43.68
N GLN A 80 48.63 10.47 44.76
CA GLN A 80 47.29 9.89 44.67
C GLN A 80 46.29 10.87 44.03
N ARG A 81 46.27 12.14 44.46
CA ARG A 81 45.42 13.17 43.85
C ARG A 81 45.76 13.44 42.38
N LEU A 82 47.04 13.41 42.00
CA LEU A 82 47.45 13.55 40.61
C LEU A 82 46.92 12.39 39.76
N HIS A 83 46.98 11.16 40.29
CA HIS A 83 46.44 9.99 39.61
C HIS A 83 44.92 10.11 39.44
N ASP A 84 44.18 10.52 40.48
CA ASP A 84 42.73 10.71 40.40
C ASP A 84 42.38 11.75 39.30
N ILE A 85 43.07 12.89 39.28
CA ILE A 85 42.87 13.94 38.26
C ILE A 85 43.25 13.44 36.85
N GLU A 86 44.28 12.62 36.71
CA GLU A 86 44.67 12.03 35.43
C GLU A 86 43.61 11.06 34.91
N THR A 87 43.05 10.21 35.79
CA THR A 87 41.95 9.31 35.41
C THR A 87 40.67 10.07 35.06
N GLU A 88 40.37 11.16 35.76
CA GLU A 88 39.23 12.03 35.43
C GLU A 88 39.43 12.72 34.08
N ASN A 89 40.63 13.26 33.82
CA ASN A 89 40.95 13.86 32.51
C ASN A 89 40.84 12.83 31.38
N GLN A 90 41.27 11.60 31.60
CA GLN A 90 41.14 10.54 30.61
C GLN A 90 39.68 10.23 30.31
N LYS A 91 38.85 10.06 31.35
CA LYS A 91 37.40 9.85 31.18
C LYS A 91 36.73 11.03 30.47
N LEU A 92 37.07 12.26 30.83
CA LEU A 92 36.54 13.46 30.16
C LEU A 92 36.93 13.51 28.68
N ARG A 93 38.16 13.10 28.33
CA ARG A 93 38.58 13.00 26.92
C ARG A 93 37.81 11.92 26.16
N GLU A 94 37.59 10.77 26.78
CA GLU A 94 36.79 9.68 26.19
C GLU A 94 35.35 10.13 25.94
N THR A 95 34.69 10.76 26.92
CA THR A 95 33.33 11.31 26.74
C THR A 95 33.26 12.40 25.66
N LEU A 96 34.27 13.26 25.56
CA LEU A 96 34.34 14.25 24.48
C LEU A 96 34.54 13.60 23.11
N GLU A 97 35.30 12.51 23.02
CA GLU A 97 35.46 11.78 21.77
C GLU A 97 34.15 11.09 21.36
N GLU A 98 33.43 10.49 22.31
CA GLU A 98 32.09 9.91 22.10
C GLU A 98 31.09 10.97 21.62
N TYR A 99 31.00 12.13 22.29
CA TYR A 99 30.12 13.21 21.83
C TYR A 99 30.48 13.74 20.44
N ASN A 100 31.78 13.81 20.10
CA ASN A 100 32.19 14.20 18.75
C ASN A 100 31.78 13.16 17.70
N LYS A 101 31.81 11.85 18.02
CA LYS A 101 31.32 10.78 17.14
C LYS A 101 29.80 10.89 16.94
N GLU A 102 29.04 11.03 18.03
CA GLU A 102 27.59 11.22 17.96
C GLU A 102 27.22 12.46 17.12
N PHE A 103 27.94 13.57 17.31
CA PHE A 103 27.71 14.79 16.53
C PHE A 103 27.97 14.59 15.03
N ALA A 104 29.01 13.84 14.67
CA ALA A 104 29.29 13.49 13.29
C ALA A 104 28.20 12.61 12.67
N GLU A 105 27.67 11.65 13.44
CA GLU A 105 26.55 10.80 13.01
C GLU A 105 25.27 11.61 12.81
N VAL A 106 24.91 12.47 13.76
CA VAL A 106 23.75 13.37 13.64
C VAL A 106 23.86 14.27 12.41
N LYS A 107 25.05 14.83 12.15
CA LYS A 107 25.29 15.66 10.95
C LYS A 107 25.13 14.87 9.65
N ASN A 108 25.55 13.60 9.63
CA ASN A 108 25.34 12.71 8.47
C ASN A 108 23.85 12.38 8.28
N GLN A 109 23.13 12.12 9.37
CA GLN A 109 21.68 11.92 9.34
C GLN A 109 20.96 13.16 8.81
N GLU A 110 21.39 14.37 9.15
CA GLU A 110 20.80 15.61 8.61
C GLU A 110 20.92 15.71 7.09
N VAL A 111 22.06 15.28 6.51
CA VAL A 111 22.25 15.21 5.05
C VAL A 111 21.29 14.19 4.43
N THR A 112 21.14 13.02 5.07
CA THR A 112 20.21 11.98 4.62
C THR A 112 18.76 12.46 4.67
N ILE A 113 18.36 13.15 5.74
CA ILE A 113 17.03 13.74 5.90
C ILE A 113 16.79 14.81 4.83
N LYS A 114 17.78 15.66 4.52
CA LYS A 114 17.66 16.65 3.43
C LYS A 114 17.45 15.98 2.08
N ALA A 115 18.21 14.92 1.77
CA ALA A 115 18.07 14.17 0.53
C ALA A 115 16.70 13.46 0.43
N LEU A 116 16.19 12.89 1.52
CA LEU A 116 14.87 12.26 1.57
C LEU A 116 13.74 13.29 1.42
N LYS A 117 13.85 14.46 2.08
CA LYS A 117 12.88 15.56 1.93
C LYS A 117 12.83 16.06 0.50
N GLU A 118 13.97 16.17 -0.18
CA GLU A 118 14.01 16.60 -1.58
C GLU A 118 13.37 15.57 -2.51
N LYS A 119 13.63 14.27 -2.30
CA LYS A 119 12.92 13.21 -3.04
C LYS A 119 11.41 13.23 -2.82
N ILE A 120 10.95 13.50 -1.59
CA ILE A 120 9.52 13.64 -1.31
C ILE A 120 8.95 14.82 -2.10
N ARG A 121 9.62 15.98 -2.12
CA ARG A 121 9.19 17.13 -2.95
C ARG A 121 9.15 16.80 -4.44
N GLU A 122 10.14 16.08 -4.95
CA GLU A 122 10.17 15.65 -6.35
C GLU A 122 8.98 14.71 -6.66
N TYR A 123 8.66 13.78 -5.77
CA TYR A 123 7.49 12.91 -5.91
C TYR A 123 6.16 13.67 -5.81
N GLU A 124 6.04 14.61 -4.88
CA GLU A 124 4.86 15.46 -4.76
C GLU A 124 4.67 16.33 -6.01
N GLN A 125 5.75 16.92 -6.53
CA GLN A 125 5.69 17.73 -7.74
C GLN A 125 5.36 16.90 -8.98
N THR A 126 5.93 15.69 -9.12
CA THR A 126 5.60 14.81 -10.25
C THR A 126 4.16 14.30 -10.18
N LEU A 127 3.66 13.96 -9.00
CA LEU A 127 2.25 13.60 -8.80
C LEU A 127 1.32 14.77 -9.12
N LYS A 128 1.66 15.98 -8.67
CA LYS A 128 0.88 17.19 -8.98
C LYS A 128 0.83 17.45 -10.49
N ASN A 129 1.97 17.39 -11.16
CA ASN A 129 2.04 17.56 -12.62
C ASN A 129 1.27 16.48 -13.40
N GLN A 130 1.27 15.24 -12.90
CA GLN A 130 0.46 14.14 -13.49
C GLN A 130 -1.03 14.39 -13.29
N ALA A 131 -1.45 14.79 -12.09
CA ALA A 131 -2.84 15.12 -11.81
C ALA A 131 -3.33 16.30 -12.66
N GLU A 132 -2.50 17.33 -12.82
CA GLU A 132 -2.79 18.48 -13.67
C GLU A 132 -2.91 18.10 -15.15
N THR A 133 -1.98 17.28 -15.67
CA THR A 133 -2.06 16.74 -17.04
C THR A 133 -3.34 15.93 -17.25
N ILE A 134 -3.68 15.02 -16.33
CA ILE A 134 -4.91 14.21 -16.43
C ILE A 134 -6.16 15.08 -16.37
N ALA A 135 -6.18 16.10 -15.50
CA ALA A 135 -7.28 17.04 -15.40
C ALA A 135 -7.45 17.82 -16.71
N LEU A 136 -6.36 18.32 -17.30
CA LEU A 136 -6.38 19.06 -18.56
C LEU A 136 -6.82 18.19 -19.73
N GLU A 137 -6.37 16.93 -19.80
CA GLU A 137 -6.85 15.97 -20.81
C GLU A 137 -8.33 15.65 -20.66
N LYS A 138 -8.85 15.56 -19.42
CA LYS A 138 -10.27 15.33 -19.16
C LYS A 138 -11.12 16.55 -19.51
N GLU A 139 -10.65 17.73 -19.18
CA GLU A 139 -11.29 18.99 -19.57
C GLU A 139 -11.36 19.12 -21.08
N GLN A 140 -10.26 18.85 -21.80
CA GLN A 140 -10.24 18.88 -23.26
C GLN A 140 -11.18 17.85 -23.90
N LYS A 141 -11.26 16.63 -23.33
CA LYS A 141 -12.23 15.61 -23.79
C LYS A 141 -13.66 16.07 -23.59
N LEU A 142 -14.00 16.61 -22.42
CA LEU A 142 -15.33 17.15 -22.16
C LEU A 142 -15.66 18.30 -23.11
N GLN A 143 -14.71 19.20 -23.36
CA GLN A 143 -14.88 20.31 -24.29
C GLN A 143 -15.15 19.81 -25.71
N ASN A 144 -14.44 18.78 -26.18
CA ASN A 144 -14.68 18.15 -27.48
C ASN A 144 -16.05 17.46 -27.53
N ASP A 145 -16.45 16.74 -26.48
CA ASP A 145 -17.76 16.08 -26.39
C ASP A 145 -18.91 17.11 -26.42
N PHE A 146 -18.73 18.24 -25.74
CA PHE A 146 -19.70 19.35 -25.78
C PHE A 146 -19.76 20.00 -27.16
N ALA A 147 -18.62 20.25 -27.81
CA ALA A 147 -18.57 20.79 -29.16
C ALA A 147 -19.23 19.84 -30.19
N GLU A 148 -19.04 18.52 -30.06
CA GLU A 148 -19.67 17.54 -30.94
C GLU A 148 -21.19 17.47 -30.70
N LYS A 149 -21.64 17.53 -29.44
CA LYS A 149 -23.07 17.60 -29.11
C LYS A 149 -23.71 18.88 -29.64
N GLU A 150 -23.04 20.01 -29.51
CA GLU A 150 -23.48 21.29 -30.06
C GLU A 150 -23.60 21.21 -31.58
N ARG A 151 -22.60 20.64 -32.27
CA ARG A 151 -22.66 20.44 -33.72
C ARG A 151 -23.82 19.55 -34.15
N LYS A 152 -24.04 18.42 -33.46
CA LYS A 152 -25.18 17.52 -33.73
C LYS A 152 -26.52 18.21 -33.49
N LEU A 153 -26.61 19.00 -32.41
CA LEU A 153 -27.81 19.77 -32.12
C LEU A 153 -28.06 20.81 -33.22
N GLN A 154 -27.02 21.49 -33.68
CA GLN A 154 -27.12 22.46 -34.77
C GLN A 154 -27.50 21.79 -36.11
N GLU A 155 -26.92 20.64 -36.44
CA GLU A 155 -27.29 19.84 -37.63
C GLU A 155 -28.76 19.40 -37.59
N THR A 156 -29.23 18.89 -36.44
CA THR A 156 -30.64 18.49 -36.27
C THR A 156 -31.57 19.71 -36.34
N GLN A 157 -31.20 20.83 -35.72
CA GLN A 157 -31.94 22.08 -35.81
C GLN A 157 -32.07 22.54 -37.26
N MET A 158 -30.97 22.61 -38.01
CA MET A 158 -30.98 22.96 -39.44
C MET A 158 -31.83 21.99 -40.28
N SER A 159 -31.78 20.69 -39.99
CA SER A 159 -32.63 19.71 -40.69
C SER A 159 -34.11 19.93 -40.38
N THR A 160 -34.45 20.23 -39.13
CA THR A 160 -35.84 20.50 -38.73
C THR A 160 -36.35 21.81 -39.30
N THR A 161 -35.53 22.87 -39.35
CA THR A 161 -35.91 24.14 -39.97
C THR A 161 -36.10 23.97 -41.46
N SER A 162 -35.22 23.25 -42.16
CA SER A 162 -35.39 22.99 -43.60
C SER A 162 -36.65 22.16 -43.90
N LYS A 163 -36.98 21.15 -43.08
CA LYS A 163 -38.24 20.40 -43.21
C LYS A 163 -39.46 21.27 -42.94
N LEU A 164 -39.37 22.20 -41.99
CA LEU A 164 -40.43 23.14 -41.68
C LEU A 164 -40.65 24.10 -42.86
N GLU A 165 -39.58 24.69 -43.40
CA GLU A 165 -39.63 25.54 -44.59
C GLU A 165 -40.25 24.82 -45.80
N GLU A 166 -39.88 23.55 -46.03
CA GLU A 166 -40.46 22.75 -47.12
C GLU A 166 -41.95 22.48 -46.90
N ALA A 167 -42.36 22.21 -45.64
CA ALA A 167 -43.76 22.01 -45.29
C ALA A 167 -44.58 23.31 -45.44
N GLU A 168 -44.03 24.45 -44.99
CA GLU A 168 -44.63 25.77 -45.16
C GLU A 168 -44.80 26.12 -46.64
N HIS A 169 -43.78 25.88 -47.46
CA HIS A 169 -43.87 26.08 -48.92
C HIS A 169 -44.94 25.19 -49.57
N LYS A 170 -45.06 23.92 -49.15
CA LYS A 170 -46.13 23.02 -49.62
C LYS A 170 -47.51 23.53 -49.22
N VAL A 171 -47.67 23.99 -47.97
CA VAL A 171 -48.93 24.58 -47.49
C VAL A 171 -49.28 25.82 -48.32
N GLN A 172 -48.32 26.71 -48.56
CA GLN A 172 -48.54 27.91 -49.37
C GLN A 172 -48.90 27.59 -50.82
N THR A 173 -48.26 26.57 -51.40
CA THR A 173 -48.59 26.08 -52.75
C THR A 173 -50.01 25.51 -52.80
N LEU A 174 -50.40 24.69 -51.82
CA LEU A 174 -51.74 24.12 -51.72
C LEU A 174 -52.80 25.19 -51.48
N GLN A 175 -52.52 26.19 -50.63
CA GLN A 175 -53.39 27.35 -50.44
C GLN A 175 -53.60 28.11 -51.75
N THR A 176 -52.53 28.40 -52.48
CA THR A 176 -52.62 29.08 -53.79
C THR A 176 -53.42 28.27 -54.81
N ALA A 177 -53.22 26.95 -54.86
CA ALA A 177 -54.00 26.05 -55.71
C ALA A 177 -55.48 25.99 -55.31
N LEU A 178 -55.77 26.01 -54.01
CA LEU A 178 -57.13 26.07 -53.48
C LEU A 178 -57.80 27.40 -53.84
N GLU A 179 -57.10 28.52 -53.69
CA GLU A 179 -57.58 29.84 -54.12
C GLU A 179 -57.93 29.83 -55.61
N LYS A 180 -57.02 29.28 -56.45
CA LYS A 180 -57.21 29.17 -57.90
C LYS A 180 -58.41 28.29 -58.28
N THR A 181 -58.54 27.11 -57.67
CA THR A 181 -59.69 26.23 -57.93
C THR A 181 -61.00 26.85 -57.46
N ARG A 182 -60.97 27.64 -56.37
CA ARG A 182 -62.13 28.39 -55.88
C ARG A 182 -62.54 29.51 -56.83
N THR A 183 -61.57 30.23 -57.42
CA THR A 183 -61.87 31.24 -58.45
C THR A 183 -62.39 30.60 -59.74
N GLU A 184 -61.81 29.49 -60.20
CA GLU A 184 -62.29 28.75 -61.37
C GLU A 184 -63.73 28.23 -61.17
N LEU A 185 -64.05 27.74 -59.96
CA LEU A 185 -65.41 27.34 -59.58
C LEU A 185 -66.39 28.52 -59.61
N PHE A 186 -65.95 29.69 -59.14
CA PHE A 186 -66.76 30.91 -59.15
C PHE A 186 -67.03 31.41 -60.58
N ASP A 187 -66.02 31.41 -61.45
CA ASP A 187 -66.16 31.78 -62.86
C ASP A 187 -67.08 30.80 -63.60
N LEU A 188 -66.91 29.50 -63.36
CA LEU A 188 -67.78 28.48 -63.95
C LEU A 188 -69.23 28.63 -63.48
N LYS A 189 -69.43 28.93 -62.20
CA LYS A 189 -70.77 29.21 -61.66
C LYS A 189 -71.39 30.45 -62.30
N THR A 190 -70.61 31.52 -62.47
CA THR A 190 -71.08 32.75 -63.13
C THR A 190 -71.50 32.47 -64.58
N LYS A 191 -70.69 31.72 -65.35
CA LYS A 191 -71.03 31.30 -66.72
C LYS A 191 -72.26 30.40 -66.78
N TYR A 192 -72.41 29.49 -65.82
CA TYR A 192 -73.58 28.63 -65.74
C TYR A 192 -74.86 29.43 -65.44
N ASP A 193 -74.78 30.40 -64.52
CA ASP A 193 -75.88 31.30 -64.22
C ASP A 193 -76.23 32.17 -65.45
N GLU A 194 -75.22 32.67 -66.18
CA GLU A 194 -75.40 33.38 -67.47
C GLU A 194 -76.09 32.49 -68.52
N GLU A 195 -75.66 31.24 -68.69
CA GLU A 195 -76.27 30.29 -69.65
C GLU A 195 -77.72 29.97 -69.27
N ILE A 196 -78.02 29.80 -67.98
CA ILE A 196 -79.40 29.66 -67.49
C ILE A 196 -80.23 30.88 -67.87
N THR A 197 -79.72 32.09 -67.64
CA THR A 197 -80.46 33.32 -68.01
C THR A 197 -80.66 33.43 -69.51
N ALA A 198 -79.63 33.17 -70.33
CA ALA A 198 -79.75 33.18 -71.79
C ALA A 198 -80.75 32.13 -72.31
N LYS A 199 -80.78 30.94 -71.69
CA LYS A 199 -81.77 29.90 -72.01
C LYS A 199 -83.18 30.30 -71.60
N ALA A 200 -83.35 30.97 -70.46
CA ALA A 200 -84.63 31.52 -70.05
C ALA A 200 -85.13 32.56 -71.06
N ASP A 201 -84.27 33.47 -71.50
CA ASP A 201 -84.57 34.48 -72.52
C ASP A 201 -84.91 33.84 -73.87
N GLU A 202 -84.18 32.80 -74.29
CA GLU A 202 -84.45 32.04 -75.52
C GLU A 202 -85.83 31.36 -75.46
N ILE A 203 -86.18 30.76 -74.31
CA ILE A 203 -87.50 30.19 -74.06
C ILE A 203 -88.58 31.27 -74.13
N GLU A 204 -88.37 32.43 -73.52
CA GLU A 204 -89.31 33.55 -73.56
C GLU A 204 -89.54 34.05 -74.99
N MET A 205 -88.47 34.19 -75.78
CA MET A 205 -88.56 34.56 -77.19
C MET A 205 -89.35 33.52 -78.00
N ILE A 206 -89.07 32.23 -77.82
CA ILE A 206 -89.80 31.14 -78.48
C ILE A 206 -91.28 31.13 -78.06
N MET A 207 -91.58 31.35 -76.78
CA MET A 207 -92.96 31.48 -76.31
C MET A 207 -93.66 32.66 -76.98
N THR A 208 -92.98 33.80 -77.13
CA THR A 208 -93.52 34.99 -77.78
C THR A 208 -93.79 34.76 -79.26
N ASP A 209 -92.88 34.10 -79.98
CA ASP A 209 -93.06 33.74 -81.38
C ASP A 209 -94.12 32.65 -81.58
N LEU A 210 -94.23 31.70 -80.65
CA LEU A 210 -95.32 30.73 -80.60
C LEU A 210 -96.67 31.43 -80.41
N GLU A 211 -96.74 32.41 -79.51
CA GLU A 211 -97.95 33.20 -79.27
C GLU A 211 -98.33 34.02 -80.51
N ARG A 212 -97.35 34.65 -81.18
CA ARG A 212 -97.54 35.35 -82.46
C ARG A 212 -97.94 34.41 -83.60
N ALA A 213 -97.38 33.19 -83.65
CA ALA A 213 -97.74 32.18 -84.63
C ALA A 213 -99.17 31.66 -84.38
N ASN A 214 -99.54 31.44 -83.12
CA ASN A 214 -100.90 31.10 -82.73
C ASN A 214 -101.88 32.21 -83.09
N GLN A 215 -101.57 33.48 -82.82
CA GLN A 215 -102.39 34.62 -83.25
C GLN A 215 -102.55 34.66 -84.78
N ARG A 216 -101.47 34.45 -85.54
CA ARG A 216 -101.53 34.36 -87.02
C ARG A 216 -102.37 33.17 -87.49
N ALA A 217 -102.21 32.01 -86.87
CA ALA A 217 -103.01 30.83 -87.16
C ALA A 217 -104.49 31.08 -86.84
N GLU A 218 -104.80 31.77 -85.75
CA GLU A 218 -106.17 32.14 -85.36
C GLU A 218 -106.79 33.13 -86.35
N VAL A 219 -106.04 34.13 -86.82
CA VAL A 219 -106.48 35.06 -87.88
C VAL A 219 -106.69 34.32 -89.20
N ALA A 220 -105.74 33.50 -89.63
CA ALA A 220 -105.87 32.69 -90.85
C ALA A 220 -107.02 31.68 -90.74
N GLN A 221 -107.30 31.15 -89.55
CA GLN A 221 -108.43 30.28 -89.30
C GLN A 221 -109.75 31.05 -89.39
N ARG A 222 -109.85 32.26 -88.83
CA ARG A 222 -111.02 33.15 -89.03
C ARG A 222 -111.21 33.52 -90.50
N GLU A 223 -110.14 33.85 -91.23
CA GLU A 223 -110.19 34.11 -92.66
C GLU A 223 -110.62 32.85 -93.44
N ALA A 224 -110.09 31.68 -93.10
CA ALA A 224 -110.51 30.42 -93.68
C ALA A 224 -111.98 30.10 -93.35
N GLU A 225 -112.46 30.39 -92.14
CA GLU A 225 -113.87 30.24 -91.73
C GLU A 225 -114.77 31.20 -92.50
N THR A 226 -114.40 32.48 -92.65
CA THR A 226 -115.14 33.44 -93.47
C THR A 226 -115.13 33.08 -94.96
N LEU A 227 -114.00 32.59 -95.49
CA LEU A 227 -113.92 32.03 -96.85
C LEU A 227 -114.73 30.74 -96.97
N ARG A 228 -114.83 29.92 -95.91
CA ARG A 228 -115.69 28.74 -95.86
C ARG A 228 -117.16 29.13 -95.82
N GLU A 229 -117.54 30.18 -95.10
CA GLU A 229 -118.88 30.76 -95.10
C GLU A 229 -119.22 31.39 -96.46
N GLN A 230 -118.27 32.07 -97.10
CA GLN A 230 -118.39 32.57 -98.47
C GLN A 230 -118.49 31.41 -99.46
N LEU A 231 -117.70 30.33 -99.30
CA LEU A 231 -117.80 29.10 -100.09
C LEU A 231 -119.05 28.30 -99.79
N LEU A 232 -119.63 28.37 -98.59
CA LEU A 232 -120.93 27.77 -98.25
C LEU A 232 -122.06 28.59 -98.87
N SER A 233 -121.95 29.91 -98.89
CA SER A 233 -122.88 30.80 -99.60
C SER A 233 -122.77 30.64 -101.13
N ALA A 234 -121.57 30.42 -101.66
CA ALA A 234 -121.30 30.15 -103.07
C ALA A 234 -121.59 28.70 -103.46
N ASN A 235 -121.42 27.72 -102.56
CA ASN A 235 -121.87 26.32 -102.74
C ASN A 235 -123.40 26.23 -102.73
N HIS A 236 -124.13 27.02 -101.93
CA HIS A 236 -125.59 27.06 -102.03
C HIS A 236 -126.06 27.56 -103.42
N SER A 237 -125.22 28.29 -104.15
CA SER A 237 -125.46 28.71 -105.55
C SER A 237 -124.79 27.84 -106.63
N LEU A 238 -123.93 26.89 -106.28
CA LEU A 238 -123.15 26.09 -107.23
C LEU A 238 -123.11 24.58 -106.90
N GLN A 239 -124.05 24.09 -106.08
CA GLN A 239 -124.23 22.68 -105.75
C GLN A 239 -125.50 22.12 -106.42
N LEU A 240 -125.65 22.49 -107.70
CA LEU A 240 -126.57 21.89 -108.68
C LEU A 240 -125.80 21.42 -109.92
N ALA A 241 -124.61 20.85 -109.72
CA ALA A 241 -123.88 20.10 -110.74
C ALA A 241 -122.80 19.22 -110.08
N SER A 242 -123.03 17.89 -110.10
CA SER A 242 -122.05 16.84 -110.49
C SER A 242 -120.64 16.89 -109.87
N GLN A 243 -120.01 15.87 -109.27
CA GLN A 243 -120.04 14.40 -109.37
C GLN A 243 -118.98 13.89 -108.33
N ILE A 244 -119.12 12.73 -107.66
CA ILE A 244 -118.44 11.45 -107.98
C ILE A 244 -116.92 11.63 -108.27
N GLN A 245 -115.88 11.06 -107.62
CA GLN A 245 -115.56 9.69 -107.17
C GLN A 245 -114.19 9.66 -106.40
N LYS A 246 -114.05 8.77 -105.39
CA LYS A 246 -112.94 7.88 -104.88
C LYS A 246 -111.46 8.13 -105.31
N ALA A 247 -110.40 7.72 -104.60
CA ALA A 247 -110.13 6.53 -103.78
C ALA A 247 -108.74 6.64 -103.05
N PRO A 248 -108.33 5.66 -102.22
CA PRO A 248 -107.33 5.78 -101.14
C PRO A 248 -105.95 5.19 -101.49
N ASP A 249 -104.95 5.41 -100.62
CA ASP A 249 -103.66 4.71 -100.67
C ASP A 249 -103.25 4.22 -99.26
N VAL A 250 -103.13 2.89 -99.09
CA VAL A 250 -103.03 2.14 -97.81
C VAL A 250 -101.61 1.55 -97.61
N ALA A 251 -100.58 2.14 -98.21
CA ALA A 251 -99.24 1.53 -98.24
C ALA A 251 -98.22 2.05 -97.19
N ILE A 252 -98.54 3.06 -96.38
CA ILE A 252 -97.55 3.74 -95.49
C ILE A 252 -97.56 3.21 -94.03
N GLU A 253 -98.61 2.50 -93.62
CA GLU A 253 -98.82 2.11 -92.22
C GLU A 253 -98.04 0.84 -91.79
N VAL A 254 -97.65 0.00 -92.75
CA VAL A 254 -96.97 -1.28 -92.45
C VAL A 254 -95.44 -1.10 -92.27
N LEU A 255 -94.82 -0.14 -92.95
CA LEU A 255 -93.38 0.15 -92.84
C LEU A 255 -93.02 0.98 -91.59
N THR A 256 -93.94 1.84 -91.13
CA THR A 256 -93.74 2.66 -89.92
C THR A 256 -93.89 1.83 -88.64
N ARG A 257 -94.75 0.82 -88.65
CA ARG A 257 -94.96 -0.08 -87.50
C ARG A 257 -93.77 -1.02 -87.23
N SER A 258 -93.11 -1.55 -88.26
CA SER A 258 -91.95 -2.45 -88.05
C SER A 258 -90.69 -1.69 -87.59
N SER A 259 -90.51 -0.44 -88.03
CA SER A 259 -89.42 0.42 -87.56
C SER A 259 -89.55 0.75 -86.07
N LEU A 260 -90.77 1.06 -85.61
CA LEU A 260 -91.05 1.36 -84.21
C LEU A 260 -90.90 0.12 -83.30
N GLU A 261 -91.27 -1.07 -83.77
CA GLU A 261 -91.09 -2.33 -83.01
C GLU A 261 -89.60 -2.68 -82.80
N VAL A 262 -88.74 -2.43 -83.79
CA VAL A 262 -87.28 -2.65 -83.66
C VAL A 262 -86.63 -1.64 -82.71
N GLU A 263 -87.07 -0.37 -82.74
CA GLU A 263 -86.58 0.67 -81.85
C GLU A 263 -87.03 0.45 -80.40
N LEU A 264 -88.28 0.01 -80.19
CA LEU A 264 -88.79 -0.38 -78.88
C LEU A 264 -87.96 -1.55 -78.30
N ALA A 265 -87.68 -2.58 -79.10
CA ALA A 265 -86.84 -3.71 -78.69
C ALA A 265 -85.37 -3.30 -78.39
N ALA A 266 -84.86 -2.26 -79.05
CA ALA A 266 -83.54 -1.70 -78.75
C ALA A 266 -83.55 -0.94 -77.41
N LYS A 267 -84.60 -0.15 -77.14
CA LYS A 267 -84.78 0.56 -75.87
C LYS A 267 -85.03 -0.38 -74.69
N GLU A 268 -85.78 -1.47 -74.88
CA GLU A 268 -85.95 -2.50 -73.86
C GLU A 268 -84.63 -3.20 -73.50
N ARG A 269 -83.77 -3.46 -74.48
CA ARG A 269 -82.39 -3.96 -74.23
C ARG A 269 -81.53 -2.95 -73.49
N GLU A 270 -81.61 -1.67 -73.84
CA GLU A 270 -80.89 -0.60 -73.15
C GLU A 270 -81.36 -0.45 -71.69
N ILE A 271 -82.66 -0.53 -71.44
CA ILE A 271 -83.24 -0.51 -70.09
C ILE A 271 -82.77 -1.73 -69.28
N ALA A 272 -82.76 -2.93 -69.88
CA ALA A 272 -82.27 -4.13 -69.19
C ALA A 272 -80.79 -3.97 -68.81
N GLN A 273 -79.95 -3.42 -69.69
CA GLN A 273 -78.54 -3.16 -69.41
C GLN A 273 -78.35 -2.12 -68.30
N LEU A 274 -79.13 -1.03 -68.31
CA LEU A 274 -79.09 -0.01 -67.26
C LEU A 274 -79.54 -0.56 -65.90
N VAL A 275 -80.54 -1.44 -65.87
CA VAL A 275 -80.98 -2.11 -64.64
C VAL A 275 -79.88 -3.02 -64.10
N GLU A 276 -79.21 -3.78 -64.95
CA GLU A 276 -78.08 -4.64 -64.55
C GLU A 276 -76.91 -3.79 -64.01
N ASP A 277 -76.59 -2.66 -64.66
CA ASP A 277 -75.54 -1.75 -64.21
C ASP A 277 -75.88 -1.08 -62.87
N VAL A 278 -77.13 -0.68 -62.66
CA VAL A 278 -77.61 -0.14 -61.37
C VAL A 278 -77.51 -1.21 -60.29
N GLN A 279 -77.92 -2.45 -60.56
CA GLN A 279 -77.78 -3.55 -59.59
C GLN A 279 -76.31 -3.84 -59.27
N ARG A 280 -75.42 -3.84 -60.27
CA ARG A 280 -73.97 -4.01 -60.07
C ARG A 280 -73.37 -2.89 -59.24
N LEU A 281 -73.76 -1.63 -59.49
CA LEU A 281 -73.33 -0.47 -58.71
C LEU A 281 -73.88 -0.49 -57.28
N GLN A 282 -75.13 -0.92 -57.09
CA GLN A 282 -75.69 -1.10 -55.74
C GLN A 282 -74.94 -2.20 -54.96
N ALA A 283 -74.57 -3.30 -55.61
CA ALA A 283 -73.77 -4.37 -55.02
C ALA A 283 -72.34 -3.91 -54.68
N SER A 284 -71.70 -3.09 -55.53
CA SER A 284 -70.37 -2.55 -55.23
C SER A 284 -70.41 -1.53 -54.09
N LEU A 285 -71.45 -0.69 -54.04
CA LEU A 285 -71.64 0.31 -52.99
C LEU A 285 -71.92 -0.34 -51.63
N THR A 286 -72.76 -1.38 -51.58
CA THR A 286 -73.01 -2.16 -50.36
C THR A 286 -71.73 -2.84 -49.87
N LYS A 287 -70.97 -3.50 -50.76
CA LYS A 287 -69.68 -4.09 -50.41
C LYS A 287 -68.67 -3.05 -49.90
N LEU A 288 -68.63 -1.87 -50.50
CA LEU A 288 -67.76 -0.78 -50.03
C LEU A 288 -68.18 -0.27 -48.65
N ARG A 289 -69.50 -0.17 -48.38
CA ARG A 289 -70.04 0.19 -47.05
C ARG A 289 -69.70 -0.86 -45.99
N GLU A 290 -69.81 -2.14 -46.31
CA GLU A 290 -69.44 -3.22 -45.38
C GLU A 290 -67.94 -3.23 -45.09
N ASN A 291 -67.11 -3.04 -46.11
CA ASN A 291 -65.66 -2.93 -45.96
C ASN A 291 -65.26 -1.71 -45.12
N SER A 292 -65.87 -0.54 -45.36
CA SER A 292 -65.57 0.65 -44.57
C SER A 292 -66.08 0.52 -43.12
N ALA A 293 -67.27 -0.05 -42.91
CA ALA A 293 -67.80 -0.30 -41.57
C ALA A 293 -66.93 -1.28 -40.77
N SER A 294 -66.45 -2.36 -41.40
CA SER A 294 -65.53 -3.31 -40.75
C SER A 294 -64.17 -2.67 -40.43
N GLN A 295 -63.63 -1.83 -41.32
CA GLN A 295 -62.39 -1.10 -41.07
C GLN A 295 -62.54 -0.09 -39.93
N ILE A 296 -63.65 0.64 -39.87
CA ILE A 296 -63.97 1.57 -38.77
C ILE A 296 -64.03 0.79 -37.46
N SER A 297 -64.76 -0.33 -37.41
CA SER A 297 -64.87 -1.16 -36.21
C SER A 297 -63.50 -1.70 -35.74
N GLN A 298 -62.63 -2.12 -36.66
CA GLN A 298 -61.27 -2.54 -36.33
C GLN A 298 -60.42 -1.40 -35.75
N LEU A 299 -60.51 -0.20 -36.34
CA LEU A 299 -59.79 0.98 -35.85
C LEU A 299 -60.30 1.42 -34.48
N GLU A 300 -61.62 1.41 -34.25
CA GLU A 300 -62.23 1.69 -32.95
C GLU A 300 -61.78 0.69 -31.89
N GLN A 301 -61.73 -0.60 -32.23
CA GLN A 301 -61.23 -1.64 -31.33
C GLN A 301 -59.75 -1.41 -30.99
N GLN A 302 -58.90 -1.10 -31.98
CA GLN A 302 -57.49 -0.79 -31.75
C GLN A 302 -57.31 0.46 -30.87
N LEU A 303 -58.11 1.50 -31.11
CA LEU A 303 -58.08 2.74 -30.34
C LEU A 303 -58.48 2.46 -28.88
N SER A 304 -59.53 1.67 -28.65
CA SER A 304 -59.94 1.25 -27.31
C SER A 304 -58.86 0.44 -26.58
N ALA A 305 -58.21 -0.49 -27.28
CA ALA A 305 -57.12 -1.29 -26.73
C ALA A 305 -55.92 -0.40 -26.36
N LYS A 306 -55.51 0.51 -27.25
CA LYS A 306 -54.41 1.46 -26.99
C LYS A 306 -54.74 2.38 -25.80
N ASN A 307 -55.95 2.89 -25.71
CA ASN A 307 -56.40 3.69 -24.56
C ASN A 307 -56.36 2.90 -23.25
N SER A 308 -56.73 1.61 -23.26
CA SER A 308 -56.63 0.77 -22.07
C SER A 308 -55.16 0.57 -21.62
N THR A 309 -54.24 0.37 -22.58
CA THR A 309 -52.81 0.25 -22.26
C THR A 309 -52.21 1.56 -21.76
N LEU A 310 -52.63 2.70 -22.30
CA LEU A 310 -52.22 4.02 -21.82
C LEU A 310 -52.65 4.22 -20.37
N LYS A 311 -53.91 3.93 -20.03
CA LYS A 311 -54.39 4.00 -18.64
C LYS A 311 -53.58 3.11 -17.70
N GLN A 312 -53.27 1.88 -18.10
CA GLN A 312 -52.43 0.98 -17.29
C GLN A 312 -51.00 1.53 -17.10
N LEU A 313 -50.42 2.14 -18.12
CA LEU A 313 -49.10 2.77 -18.02
C LEU A 313 -49.12 4.03 -17.16
N GLU A 314 -50.17 4.84 -17.25
CA GLU A 314 -50.39 6.01 -16.39
C GLU A 314 -50.57 5.61 -14.92
N GLU A 315 -51.33 4.56 -14.63
CA GLU A 315 -51.47 4.02 -13.27
C GLU A 315 -50.14 3.50 -12.73
N LYS A 316 -49.35 2.78 -13.55
CA LYS A 316 -48.00 2.34 -13.16
C LYS A 316 -47.06 3.52 -12.89
N LEU A 317 -47.08 4.54 -13.75
CA LEU A 317 -46.25 5.72 -13.58
C LEU A 317 -46.63 6.48 -12.30
N LYS A 318 -47.93 6.61 -12.03
CA LYS A 318 -48.44 7.22 -10.79
C LYS A 318 -48.08 6.41 -9.55
N GLY A 319 -48.14 5.08 -9.63
CA GLY A 319 -47.69 4.18 -8.57
C GLY A 319 -46.18 4.22 -8.31
N GLN A 320 -45.40 4.77 -9.25
CA GLN A 320 -43.95 4.98 -9.14
C GLN A 320 -43.57 6.45 -8.87
N ALA A 321 -44.53 7.29 -8.48
CA ALA A 321 -44.28 8.72 -8.25
C ALA A 321 -43.28 9.00 -7.11
N ASP A 322 -43.17 8.07 -6.16
CA ASP A 322 -42.26 8.10 -5.00
C ASP A 322 -40.83 7.62 -5.33
N TYR A 323 -40.58 7.12 -6.54
CA TYR A 323 -39.28 6.55 -6.91
C TYR A 323 -38.11 7.53 -6.73
N GLU A 324 -38.29 8.81 -7.09
CA GLU A 324 -37.24 9.82 -6.89
C GLU A 324 -37.05 10.21 -5.42
N GLU A 325 -38.08 10.08 -4.58
CA GLU A 325 -37.97 10.30 -3.14
C GLU A 325 -37.22 9.13 -2.47
N VAL A 326 -37.62 7.90 -2.76
CA VAL A 326 -36.92 6.68 -2.31
C VAL A 326 -35.47 6.66 -2.78
N LYS A 327 -35.19 7.08 -4.01
CA LYS A 327 -33.82 7.19 -4.55
C LYS A 327 -33.01 8.26 -3.84
N LYS A 328 -33.61 9.40 -3.46
CA LYS A 328 -32.94 10.43 -2.65
C LYS A 328 -32.66 9.92 -1.25
N GLU A 329 -33.63 9.31 -0.58
CA GLU A 329 -33.46 8.70 0.74
C GLU A 329 -32.36 7.64 0.73
N LEU A 330 -32.37 6.76 -0.27
CA LEU A 330 -31.34 5.74 -0.46
C LEU A 330 -29.96 6.36 -0.69
N ASN A 331 -29.87 7.46 -1.43
CA ASN A 331 -28.61 8.14 -1.68
C ASN A 331 -28.11 8.90 -0.44
N ILE A 332 -29.02 9.42 0.40
CA ILE A 332 -28.70 10.02 1.70
C ILE A 332 -28.21 8.95 2.68
N LEU A 333 -28.88 7.80 2.76
CA LEU A 333 -28.43 6.64 3.54
C LEU A 333 -27.06 6.16 3.05
N LYS A 334 -26.88 6.07 1.73
CA LYS A 334 -25.61 5.71 1.11
C LYS A 334 -24.48 6.67 1.49
N SER A 335 -24.74 7.98 1.48
CA SER A 335 -23.73 8.97 1.85
C SER A 335 -23.49 9.06 3.37
N MET A 336 -24.51 8.82 4.20
CA MET A 336 -24.37 8.88 5.66
C MET A 336 -23.66 7.65 6.22
N GLU A 337 -23.95 6.45 5.71
CA GLU A 337 -23.45 5.19 6.28
C GLU A 337 -22.15 4.70 5.61
N PHE A 338 -21.89 5.10 4.35
CA PHE A 338 -20.73 4.67 3.58
C PHE A 338 -19.79 5.82 3.14
N ALA A 339 -19.96 7.04 3.64
CA ALA A 339 -18.93 8.06 3.45
C ALA A 339 -17.64 7.64 4.17
N PRO A 340 -16.49 7.57 3.48
CA PRO A 340 -15.22 7.34 4.14
C PRO A 340 -14.88 8.53 5.04
N ALA A 341 -14.37 8.26 6.24
CA ALA A 341 -13.95 9.30 7.20
C ALA A 341 -12.74 10.13 6.72
N GLU A 342 -12.20 9.84 5.54
CA GLU A 342 -11.13 10.62 4.92
C GLU A 342 -11.44 10.96 3.46
N GLY A 343 -11.63 12.26 3.20
CA GLY A 343 -11.03 13.01 2.07
C GLY A 343 -11.19 12.56 0.61
N ALA A 344 -11.97 11.54 0.26
CA ALA A 344 -12.14 11.10 -1.13
C ALA A 344 -13.42 11.66 -1.76
N GLY A 345 -13.26 12.58 -2.70
CA GLY A 345 -14.35 13.31 -3.36
C GLY A 345 -15.29 12.44 -4.20
N THR A 346 -16.58 12.79 -4.13
CA THR A 346 -17.63 12.83 -5.18
C THR A 346 -17.76 11.75 -6.28
N GLN A 347 -16.95 10.70 -6.36
CA GLN A 347 -17.04 9.66 -7.41
C GLN A 347 -17.67 8.32 -6.97
N ASP A 348 -17.82 8.05 -5.68
CA ASP A 348 -18.31 6.74 -5.20
C ASP A 348 -19.83 6.57 -5.19
N SER A 349 -20.59 7.56 -5.68
CA SER A 349 -22.04 7.39 -5.90
C SER A 349 -22.36 6.31 -6.96
N SER A 350 -21.36 5.88 -7.75
CA SER A 350 -21.49 4.88 -8.81
C SER A 350 -21.34 3.42 -8.36
N ARG A 351 -20.82 3.13 -7.15
CA ARG A 351 -20.68 1.73 -6.68
C ARG A 351 -22.04 1.15 -6.29
N PRO A 352 -22.39 -0.09 -6.68
CA PRO A 352 -23.62 -0.74 -6.22
C PRO A 352 -23.65 -0.82 -4.69
N LEU A 353 -24.82 -0.62 -4.08
CA LEU A 353 -24.99 -0.70 -2.61
C LEU A 353 -24.50 -2.04 -2.05
N GLU A 354 -24.68 -3.12 -2.80
CA GLU A 354 -24.19 -4.47 -2.46
C GLU A 354 -22.67 -4.50 -2.27
N VAL A 355 -21.91 -3.77 -3.10
CA VAL A 355 -20.44 -3.72 -3.00
C VAL A 355 -20.01 -2.94 -1.76
N LEU A 356 -20.66 -1.80 -1.47
CA LEU A 356 -20.36 -0.99 -0.29
C LEU A 356 -20.73 -1.73 1.01
N LEU A 357 -21.86 -2.44 1.03
CA LEU A 357 -22.27 -3.30 2.13
C LEU A 357 -21.28 -4.44 2.36
N LEU A 358 -20.83 -5.10 1.29
CA LEU A 358 -19.82 -6.16 1.39
C LEU A 358 -18.48 -5.63 1.90
N GLU A 359 -18.05 -4.46 1.42
CA GLU A 359 -16.81 -3.83 1.87
C GLU A 359 -16.87 -3.42 3.35
N LYS A 360 -17.99 -2.81 3.78
CA LYS A 360 -18.23 -2.48 5.19
C LYS A 360 -18.34 -3.74 6.06
N ASN A 361 -19.02 -4.78 5.59
CA ASN A 361 -19.13 -6.05 6.30
C ASN A 361 -17.76 -6.71 6.46
N ARG A 362 -16.93 -6.71 5.41
CA ARG A 362 -15.56 -7.21 5.46
C ARG A 362 -14.68 -6.39 6.41
N SER A 363 -14.83 -5.06 6.41
CA SER A 363 -14.13 -4.16 7.34
C SER A 363 -14.54 -4.43 8.79
N LEU A 364 -15.84 -4.53 9.08
CA LEU A 364 -16.36 -4.85 10.41
C LEU A 364 -15.96 -6.26 10.86
N GLN A 365 -15.87 -7.23 9.95
CA GLN A 365 -15.36 -8.57 10.25
C GLN A 365 -13.87 -8.53 10.61
N SER A 366 -13.07 -7.76 9.87
CA SER A 366 -11.64 -7.55 10.16
C SER A 366 -11.45 -6.87 11.53
N GLU A 367 -12.22 -5.82 11.80
CA GLU A 367 -12.20 -5.11 13.08
C GLU A 367 -12.65 -6.03 14.23
N ASN A 368 -13.72 -6.82 14.04
CA ASN A 368 -14.12 -7.83 15.02
C ASN A 368 -13.04 -8.88 15.27
N ALA A 369 -12.34 -9.33 14.23
CA ALA A 369 -11.24 -10.27 14.37
C ALA A 369 -10.08 -9.65 15.14
N ALA A 370 -9.72 -8.40 14.85
CA ALA A 370 -8.69 -7.66 15.57
C ALA A 370 -9.05 -7.45 17.05
N LEU A 371 -10.30 -7.05 17.33
CA LEU A 371 -10.81 -6.90 18.70
C LEU A 371 -10.84 -8.24 19.44
N ARG A 372 -11.18 -9.34 18.77
CA ARG A 372 -11.13 -10.70 19.36
C ARG A 372 -9.70 -11.10 19.73
N ILE A 373 -8.73 -10.84 18.86
CA ILE A 373 -7.32 -11.10 19.15
C ILE A 373 -6.87 -10.25 20.33
N SER A 374 -7.14 -8.94 20.32
CA SER A 374 -6.76 -8.04 21.42
C SER A 374 -7.41 -8.45 22.74
N ASN A 375 -8.67 -8.89 22.73
CA ASN A 375 -9.36 -9.37 23.93
C ASN A 375 -8.77 -10.69 24.43
N SER A 376 -8.38 -11.59 23.51
CA SER A 376 -7.65 -12.83 23.84
C SER A 376 -6.29 -12.51 24.47
N ASP A 377 -5.53 -11.58 23.90
CA ASP A 377 -4.22 -11.16 24.41
C ASP A 377 -4.34 -10.50 25.78
N LEU A 378 -5.31 -9.60 25.96
CA LEU A 378 -5.60 -8.98 27.26
C LEU A 378 -6.02 -10.01 28.29
N SER A 379 -6.89 -10.95 27.92
CA SER A 379 -7.29 -12.05 28.80
C SER A 379 -6.10 -12.94 29.17
N GLY A 380 -5.19 -13.21 28.23
CA GLY A 380 -3.94 -13.94 28.47
C GLY A 380 -3.03 -13.21 29.46
N ARG A 381 -2.81 -11.91 29.25
CA ARG A 381 -2.04 -11.07 30.18
C ARG A 381 -2.66 -11.02 31.57
N CYS A 382 -3.98 -10.93 31.67
CA CYS A 382 -4.68 -11.00 32.95
C CYS A 382 -4.48 -12.36 33.65
N ALA A 383 -4.48 -13.47 32.91
CA ALA A 383 -4.20 -14.79 33.45
C ALA A 383 -2.75 -14.91 33.93
N GLU A 384 -1.77 -14.42 33.17
CA GLU A 384 -0.36 -14.39 33.57
C GLU A 384 -0.13 -13.54 34.83
N LEU A 385 -0.73 -12.34 34.87
CA LEU A 385 -0.72 -11.48 36.06
C LEU A 385 -1.35 -12.19 37.27
N GLN A 386 -2.45 -12.91 37.08
CA GLN A 386 -3.07 -13.71 38.13
C GLN A 386 -2.13 -14.79 38.66
N VAL A 387 -1.41 -15.50 37.77
CA VAL A 387 -0.42 -16.52 38.17
C VAL A 387 0.72 -15.90 38.97
N HIS A 388 1.29 -14.78 38.51
CA HIS A 388 2.34 -14.09 39.26
C HIS A 388 1.87 -13.61 40.63
N VAL A 389 0.64 -13.09 40.74
CA VAL A 389 0.06 -12.73 42.04
C VAL A 389 -0.03 -13.95 42.94
N THR A 390 -0.49 -15.10 42.43
CA THR A 390 -0.56 -16.33 43.25
C THR A 390 0.81 -16.84 43.68
N GLU A 391 1.83 -16.75 42.83
CA GLU A 391 3.21 -17.15 43.14
C GLU A 391 3.84 -16.22 44.19
N VAL A 392 3.69 -14.91 44.05
CA VAL A 392 4.14 -13.93 45.05
C VAL A 392 3.40 -14.13 46.38
N MET A 393 2.10 -14.43 46.35
CA MET A 393 1.36 -14.76 47.57
C MET A 393 1.85 -16.05 48.23
N ALA A 394 2.19 -17.08 47.45
CA ALA A 394 2.73 -18.34 47.96
C ALA A 394 4.10 -18.14 48.60
N THR A 395 5.02 -17.47 47.92
CA THR A 395 6.36 -17.15 48.46
C THR A 395 6.28 -16.26 49.71
N ALA A 396 5.36 -15.30 49.76
CA ALA A 396 5.11 -14.50 50.96
C ALA A 396 4.56 -15.35 52.12
N ALA A 397 3.75 -16.37 51.84
CA ALA A 397 3.28 -17.31 52.85
C ALA A 397 4.42 -18.19 53.37
N GLU A 398 5.25 -18.74 52.48
CA GLU A 398 6.43 -19.54 52.85
C GLU A 398 7.43 -18.72 53.69
N GLN A 399 7.69 -17.46 53.31
CA GLN A 399 8.53 -16.55 54.08
C GLN A 399 7.94 -16.30 55.47
N ARG A 400 6.62 -16.09 55.58
CA ARG A 400 5.95 -15.90 56.87
C ARG A 400 6.08 -17.14 57.76
N ASP A 401 5.91 -18.34 57.20
CA ASP A 401 6.07 -19.59 57.93
C ASP A 401 7.52 -19.81 58.36
N LEU A 402 8.50 -19.47 57.50
CA LEU A 402 9.92 -19.54 57.85
C LEU A 402 10.27 -18.57 58.97
N ILE A 403 9.78 -17.32 58.90
CA ILE A 403 9.95 -16.34 59.97
C ILE A 403 9.36 -16.86 61.28
N ALA A 404 8.13 -17.39 61.25
CA ALA A 404 7.49 -17.95 62.45
C ALA A 404 8.29 -19.12 63.05
N ARG A 405 8.86 -19.99 62.21
CA ARG A 405 9.77 -21.06 62.66
C ARG A 405 11.06 -20.51 63.25
N LEU A 406 11.69 -19.53 62.62
CA LEU A 406 12.89 -18.88 63.14
C LEU A 406 12.62 -18.16 64.46
N GLU A 407 11.47 -17.50 64.60
CA GLU A 407 11.03 -16.89 65.86
C GLU A 407 10.81 -17.95 66.94
N GLN A 408 10.21 -19.09 66.60
CA GLN A 408 10.06 -20.23 67.51
C GLN A 408 11.41 -20.82 67.92
N ASP A 409 12.34 -21.03 66.98
CA ASP A 409 13.68 -21.55 67.23
C ASP A 409 14.49 -20.57 68.09
N LEU A 410 14.42 -19.26 67.81
CA LEU A 410 15.01 -18.21 68.63
C LEU A 410 14.42 -18.18 70.04
N SER A 411 13.09 -18.32 70.18
CA SER A 411 12.46 -18.39 71.49
C SER A 411 12.89 -19.64 72.28
N THR A 412 13.12 -20.76 71.59
CA THR A 412 13.63 -22.00 72.17
C THR A 412 15.08 -21.83 72.62
N ILE A 413 15.93 -21.18 71.82
CA ILE A 413 17.31 -20.86 72.19
C ILE A 413 17.37 -19.87 73.36
N GLN A 414 16.50 -18.85 73.36
CA GLN A 414 16.38 -17.89 74.45
C GLN A 414 15.89 -18.54 75.74
N SER A 415 15.09 -19.62 75.65
CA SER A 415 14.70 -20.44 76.79
C SER A 415 15.80 -21.37 77.31
N ILE A 416 16.86 -21.62 76.52
CA ILE A 416 17.94 -22.56 76.86
C ILE A 416 19.17 -21.88 77.50
N GLN A 417 19.30 -20.55 77.48
CA GLN A 417 20.40 -19.86 78.20
C GLN A 417 20.00 -18.48 78.77
N ARG A 418 19.55 -18.49 80.03
CA ARG A 418 20.02 -17.55 81.07
C ARG A 418 19.60 -18.02 82.48
N PRO A 419 20.54 -18.41 83.37
CA PRO A 419 20.47 -18.09 84.78
C PRO A 419 20.95 -16.64 84.98
N ASP A 420 20.33 -15.99 85.95
CA ASP A 420 20.51 -14.58 86.32
C ASP A 420 21.95 -14.15 86.55
N ALA A 421 22.32 -12.96 86.06
CA ALA A 421 23.35 -12.14 86.67
C ALA A 421 23.21 -10.67 86.21
N GLU A 422 22.87 -9.83 87.18
CA GLU A 422 22.97 -8.38 87.18
C GLU A 422 24.41 -7.91 86.90
N GLY A 423 24.58 -6.73 86.29
CA GLY A 423 25.87 -6.05 86.27
C GLY A 423 26.01 -5.05 85.13
N ALA A 424 26.12 -3.77 85.49
CA ALA A 424 26.08 -2.60 84.60
C ALA A 424 27.38 -2.30 83.85
N ALA A 425 27.20 -1.56 82.73
CA ALA A 425 28.06 -0.55 82.12
C ALA A 425 29.47 -0.94 81.60
N GLU A 426 29.68 -0.89 80.28
CA GLU A 426 30.48 0.16 79.60
C GLU A 426 30.55 -0.06 78.08
N LEU A 427 30.96 1.00 77.37
CA LEU A 427 31.05 1.17 75.92
C LEU A 427 31.75 0.03 75.16
N GLY A 428 31.29 -0.24 73.94
CA GLY A 428 32.03 -1.05 72.98
C GLY A 428 31.29 -1.24 71.67
N LEU A 429 31.47 -0.29 70.75
CA LEU A 429 31.05 -0.38 69.37
C LEU A 429 31.90 -1.43 68.62
N GLU A 430 31.71 -2.71 68.89
CA GLU A 430 32.29 -3.81 68.09
C GLU A 430 31.66 -5.15 68.45
N LYS A 431 30.77 -5.66 67.60
CA LYS A 431 30.55 -7.11 67.40
C LYS A 431 29.66 -7.36 66.19
N ILE A 432 30.32 -7.29 65.03
CA ILE A 432 29.89 -7.95 63.81
C ILE A 432 29.90 -9.48 64.10
N PRO A 433 28.86 -10.24 63.76
CA PRO A 433 28.84 -11.69 63.91
C PRO A 433 30.01 -12.35 63.14
N GLU A 434 30.69 -13.32 63.76
CA GLU A 434 31.87 -14.02 63.24
C GLU A 434 31.74 -14.78 61.90
N PRO A 435 30.58 -15.03 61.26
CA PRO A 435 30.54 -15.69 59.94
C PRO A 435 30.95 -14.82 58.75
N ILE A 436 31.09 -13.49 58.93
CA ILE A 436 31.30 -12.55 57.79
C ILE A 436 32.78 -12.22 57.57
N LYS A 437 33.66 -12.45 58.56
CA LYS A 437 35.12 -12.23 58.40
C LYS A 437 35.82 -13.30 57.56
N GLU A 438 35.27 -14.53 57.47
CA GLU A 438 35.88 -15.61 56.67
C GLU A 438 35.59 -15.51 55.17
N ALA A 439 34.48 -14.89 54.75
CA ALA A 439 34.10 -14.80 53.33
C ALA A 439 34.84 -13.70 52.56
N THR A 440 35.30 -12.64 53.22
CA THR A 440 35.95 -11.49 52.57
C THR A 440 37.48 -11.62 52.48
N ALA A 441 38.10 -12.57 53.18
CA ALA A 441 39.55 -12.75 53.21
C ALA A 441 40.14 -13.61 52.04
N LEU A 442 39.31 -14.13 51.13
CA LEU A 442 39.76 -15.02 50.04
C LEU A 442 40.06 -14.32 48.69
N PHE A 443 39.88 -13.00 48.56
CA PHE A 443 40.02 -12.32 47.26
C PHE A 443 41.34 -11.56 47.04
N TYR A 444 42.15 -11.32 48.08
CA TYR A 444 43.45 -10.63 47.95
C TYR A 444 44.52 -11.24 48.86
N GLY A 445 45.42 -12.05 48.30
CA GLY A 445 46.69 -12.42 48.93
C GLY A 445 47.73 -11.29 48.80
N PRO A 446 48.73 -11.21 49.70
CA PRO A 446 50.01 -11.83 49.33
C PRO A 446 50.80 -12.53 50.46
N SER A 447 51.43 -13.65 50.06
CA SER A 447 52.74 -14.20 50.47
C SER A 447 53.10 -14.52 51.94
N ALA A 448 53.06 -15.84 52.23
CA ALA A 448 54.01 -16.70 52.99
C ALA A 448 54.02 -16.70 54.55
N PRO A 449 54.55 -17.76 55.23
CA PRO A 449 54.86 -19.13 54.81
C PRO A 449 54.09 -20.24 55.59
N ALA A 450 54.12 -21.45 55.04
CA ALA A 450 53.48 -22.65 55.57
C ALA A 450 54.07 -23.12 56.91
N SER A 451 53.21 -23.38 57.89
CA SER A 451 53.30 -24.53 58.81
C SER A 451 52.09 -24.55 59.76
N SER A 452 51.15 -25.47 59.51
CA SER A 452 50.50 -26.32 60.52
C SER A 452 49.29 -27.02 59.90
N THR A 453 49.15 -28.29 60.26
CA THR A 453 48.12 -29.25 59.88
C THR A 453 46.71 -28.74 60.17
N LEU A 454 45.86 -28.70 59.14
CA LEU A 454 44.42 -28.44 59.28
C LEU A 454 43.73 -29.63 59.97
N PRO A 455 42.77 -29.43 60.89
CA PRO A 455 42.08 -30.51 61.59
C PRO A 455 41.15 -31.28 60.62
N GLU A 456 41.18 -32.62 60.65
CA GLU A 456 40.39 -33.50 59.76
C GLU A 456 38.90 -33.13 59.69
N GLY A 457 38.29 -32.65 60.78
CA GLY A 457 36.87 -32.27 60.82
C GLY A 457 36.49 -31.04 59.99
N GLN A 458 37.42 -30.09 59.74
CA GLN A 458 37.13 -28.90 58.92
C GLN A 458 37.21 -29.22 57.42
N VAL A 459 38.05 -30.19 57.06
CA VAL A 459 38.16 -30.71 55.69
C VAL A 459 36.91 -31.53 55.34
N ASP A 460 36.42 -32.37 56.24
CA ASP A 460 35.17 -33.12 56.04
C ASP A 460 33.94 -32.20 55.94
N SER A 461 33.90 -31.12 56.72
CA SER A 461 32.82 -30.12 56.61
C SER A 461 32.88 -29.35 55.29
N LEU A 462 34.06 -28.96 54.82
CA LEU A 462 34.22 -28.32 53.50
C LEU A 462 33.90 -29.27 52.35
N LEU A 463 34.31 -30.54 52.44
CA LEU A 463 33.96 -31.57 51.46
C LEU A 463 32.45 -31.86 51.46
N SER A 464 31.79 -31.85 52.62
CA SER A 464 30.33 -31.96 52.73
C SER A 464 29.61 -30.79 52.08
N ILE A 465 30.07 -29.55 52.31
CA ILE A 465 29.48 -28.35 51.68
C ILE A 465 29.70 -28.37 50.16
N ILE A 466 30.92 -28.67 49.71
CA ILE A 466 31.25 -28.75 48.28
C ILE A 466 30.48 -29.89 47.59
N SER A 467 30.35 -31.05 48.24
CA SER A 467 29.56 -32.16 47.69
C SER A 467 28.08 -31.81 47.62
N SER A 468 27.52 -31.11 48.62
CA SER A 468 26.13 -30.65 48.60
C SER A 468 25.88 -29.59 47.52
N GLN A 469 26.83 -28.66 47.32
CA GLN A 469 26.75 -27.66 46.25
C GLN A 469 26.87 -28.33 44.88
N ARG A 470 27.80 -29.27 44.71
CA ARG A 470 27.94 -30.06 43.48
C ARG A 470 26.68 -30.85 43.17
N GLU A 471 26.03 -31.43 44.19
CA GLU A 471 24.80 -32.17 44.00
C GLU A 471 23.64 -31.25 43.61
N ARG A 472 23.51 -30.07 44.23
CA ARG A 472 22.53 -29.06 43.81
C ARG A 472 22.74 -28.57 42.38
N PHE A 473 23.99 -28.32 41.99
CA PHE A 473 24.30 -27.95 40.60
C PHE A 473 24.04 -29.10 39.64
N ARG A 474 24.29 -30.35 40.04
CA ARG A 474 23.95 -31.53 39.25
C ARG A 474 22.44 -31.66 39.04
N THR A 475 21.65 -31.51 40.10
CA THR A 475 20.18 -31.55 40.03
C THR A 475 19.65 -30.43 39.14
N ARG A 476 20.11 -29.18 39.35
CA ARG A 476 19.71 -28.05 38.50
C ARG A 476 20.10 -28.25 37.04
N ASN A 477 21.26 -28.83 36.77
CA ASN A 477 21.68 -29.12 35.40
C ASN A 477 20.85 -30.25 34.78
N GLN A 478 20.45 -31.26 35.54
CA GLN A 478 19.52 -32.30 35.08
C GLN A 478 18.12 -31.74 34.80
N GLU A 479 17.62 -30.84 35.65
CA GLU A 479 16.35 -30.13 35.43
C GLU A 479 16.42 -29.29 34.15
N LEU A 480 17.45 -28.47 33.98
CA LEU A 480 17.66 -27.67 32.77
C LEU A 480 17.83 -28.53 31.50
N GLU A 481 18.53 -29.67 31.60
CA GLU A 481 18.60 -30.64 30.49
C GLU A 481 17.23 -31.25 30.18
N SER A 482 16.40 -31.50 31.18
CA SER A 482 15.04 -32.03 30.99
C SER A 482 14.10 -30.99 30.36
N GLU A 483 14.15 -29.73 30.80
CA GLU A 483 13.40 -28.61 30.23
C GLU A 483 13.83 -28.34 28.79
N SER A 484 15.14 -28.37 28.53
CA SER A 484 15.69 -28.24 27.18
C SER A 484 15.19 -29.35 26.26
N ARG A 485 15.18 -30.62 26.72
CA ARG A 485 14.61 -31.74 25.96
C ARG A 485 13.11 -31.59 25.70
N LEU A 486 12.35 -31.11 26.69
CA LEU A 486 10.92 -30.86 26.55
C LEU A 486 10.65 -29.74 25.54
N ALA A 487 11.39 -28.62 25.63
CA ALA A 487 11.29 -27.52 24.67
C ALA A 487 11.65 -28.00 23.24
N GLN A 488 12.70 -28.82 23.10
CA GLN A 488 13.09 -29.42 21.83
C GLN A 488 11.96 -30.30 21.25
N HIS A 489 11.31 -31.11 22.10
CA HIS A 489 10.19 -31.96 21.70
C HIS A 489 8.97 -31.12 21.28
N THR A 490 8.66 -30.04 22.00
CA THR A 490 7.58 -29.11 21.65
C THR A 490 7.85 -28.41 20.31
N ILE A 491 9.09 -27.99 20.06
CA ILE A 491 9.48 -27.41 18.77
C ILE A 491 9.30 -28.43 17.63
N GLN A 492 9.70 -29.69 17.83
CA GLN A 492 9.52 -30.75 16.83
C GLN A 492 8.03 -31.05 16.58
N ALA A 493 7.22 -31.08 17.64
CA ALA A 493 5.77 -31.28 17.52
C ALA A 493 5.12 -30.14 16.71
N LEU A 494 5.43 -28.88 17.05
CA LEU A 494 4.92 -27.71 16.32
C LEU A 494 5.40 -27.68 14.87
N GLN A 495 6.65 -28.08 14.59
CA GLN A 495 7.15 -28.22 13.22
C GLN A 495 6.36 -29.28 12.43
N SER A 496 6.09 -30.44 13.05
CA SER A 496 5.32 -31.51 12.41
C SER A 496 3.87 -31.09 12.14
N GLU A 497 3.26 -30.34 13.05
CA GLU A 497 1.91 -29.80 12.89
C GLU A 497 1.86 -28.74 11.79
N LEU A 498 2.86 -27.86 11.73
CA LEU A 498 3.00 -26.86 10.69
C LEU A 498 3.18 -27.51 9.31
N ASP A 499 3.98 -28.56 9.21
CA ASP A 499 4.16 -29.32 7.97
C ASP A 499 2.89 -30.11 7.58
N SER A 500 2.15 -30.64 8.56
CA SER A 500 0.84 -31.26 8.32
C SER A 500 -0.17 -30.25 7.79
N LEU A 501 -0.28 -29.08 8.43
CA LEU A 501 -1.16 -27.99 8.00
C LEU A 501 -0.79 -27.48 6.61
N ARG A 502 0.51 -27.36 6.30
CA ARG A 502 0.97 -27.04 4.94
C ARG A 502 0.54 -28.10 3.94
N ALA A 503 0.71 -29.39 4.26
CA ALA A 503 0.30 -30.47 3.37
C ALA A 503 -1.22 -30.49 3.14
N ASP A 504 -2.01 -30.23 4.18
CA ASP A 504 -3.47 -30.19 4.07
C ASP A 504 -3.97 -28.93 3.36
N ASN A 505 -3.32 -27.78 3.56
CA ASN A 505 -3.58 -26.56 2.79
C ASN A 505 -3.30 -26.77 1.29
N ILE A 506 -2.23 -27.49 0.94
CA ILE A 506 -1.95 -27.85 -0.45
C ILE A 506 -3.05 -28.79 -1.01
N LYS A 507 -3.48 -29.80 -0.26
CA LYS A 507 -4.60 -30.68 -0.68
C LYS A 507 -5.93 -29.93 -0.79
N LEU A 508 -6.16 -28.93 0.07
CA LEU A 508 -7.36 -28.11 0.02
C LEU A 508 -7.33 -27.22 -1.22
N PHE A 509 -6.18 -26.64 -1.53
CA PHE A 509 -5.95 -25.91 -2.77
C PHE A 509 -6.16 -26.80 -4.00
N GLU A 510 -5.66 -28.04 -3.99
CA GLU A 510 -5.94 -29.05 -5.02
C GLU A 510 -7.44 -29.26 -5.24
N LYS A 511 -8.21 -29.42 -4.15
CA LYS A 511 -9.67 -29.56 -4.21
C LYS A 511 -10.36 -28.30 -4.72
N ILE A 512 -9.93 -27.12 -4.29
CA ILE A 512 -10.46 -25.83 -4.76
C ILE A 512 -10.21 -25.66 -6.25
N LYS A 513 -8.99 -25.95 -6.73
CA LYS A 513 -8.63 -25.88 -8.15
C LYS A 513 -9.40 -26.91 -8.98
N PHE A 514 -9.62 -28.12 -8.44
CA PHE A 514 -10.47 -29.13 -9.07
C PHE A 514 -11.93 -28.66 -9.17
N LEU A 515 -12.47 -28.00 -8.14
CA LEU A 515 -13.83 -27.44 -8.17
C LEU A 515 -13.95 -26.19 -9.07
N GLN A 516 -12.91 -25.34 -9.12
CA GLN A 516 -12.82 -24.19 -10.03
C GLN A 516 -12.65 -24.60 -11.51
N SER A 517 -12.23 -25.84 -11.79
CA SER A 517 -12.15 -26.37 -13.16
C SER A 517 -13.52 -26.64 -13.80
N TYR A 518 -14.61 -26.53 -13.03
CA TYR A 518 -15.96 -26.40 -13.57
C TYR A 518 -16.20 -24.94 -14.02
N PRO A 519 -16.65 -24.70 -15.27
CA PRO A 519 -16.69 -23.36 -15.84
C PRO A 519 -17.82 -22.56 -15.21
N GLY A 520 -17.52 -21.72 -14.22
CA GLY A 520 -18.59 -20.93 -13.58
C GLY A 520 -18.25 -20.02 -12.43
N ARG A 521 -17.01 -19.52 -12.25
CA ARG A 521 -16.76 -18.29 -11.46
C ARG A 521 -15.29 -17.89 -11.53
N GLY A 522 -14.98 -16.81 -12.26
CA GLY A 522 -13.71 -16.11 -12.13
C GLY A 522 -13.80 -15.12 -10.97
N GLY A 523 -13.00 -15.33 -9.93
CA GLY A 523 -12.79 -14.40 -8.82
C GLY A 523 -11.30 -14.11 -8.69
N GLY A 524 -10.95 -12.83 -8.53
CA GLY A 524 -9.57 -12.32 -8.56
C GLY A 524 -8.66 -12.99 -7.54
N GLY A 525 -7.48 -13.41 -8.01
CA GLY A 525 -6.50 -14.15 -7.23
C GLY A 525 -5.91 -13.34 -6.08
N ASP A 526 -5.94 -13.94 -4.89
CA ASP A 526 -5.28 -13.47 -3.69
C ASP A 526 -3.80 -13.89 -3.67
N ASP A 527 -2.91 -13.11 -3.03
CA ASP A 527 -1.46 -13.38 -2.97
C ASP A 527 -1.16 -14.72 -2.28
N THR A 528 -2.04 -15.14 -1.36
CA THR A 528 -2.00 -16.44 -0.70
C THR A 528 -2.27 -17.60 -1.67
N GLU A 529 -3.23 -17.42 -2.59
CA GLU A 529 -3.59 -18.38 -3.64
C GLU A 529 -2.42 -18.59 -4.62
N LEU A 530 -1.73 -17.51 -4.99
CA LEU A 530 -0.54 -17.54 -5.83
C LEU A 530 0.62 -18.34 -5.20
N ARG A 531 0.85 -18.22 -3.88
CA ARG A 531 1.90 -18.99 -3.17
C ARG A 531 1.61 -20.48 -3.17
N TYR A 532 0.38 -20.89 -2.88
CA TYR A 532 -0.01 -22.31 -2.88
C TYR A 532 -0.14 -22.87 -4.30
N SER A 533 -0.56 -22.06 -5.28
CA SER A 533 -0.56 -22.41 -6.70
C SER A 533 0.85 -22.74 -7.21
N THR A 534 1.82 -21.90 -6.85
CA THR A 534 3.23 -22.13 -7.23
C THR A 534 3.78 -23.42 -6.61
N GLN A 535 3.47 -23.71 -5.34
CA GLN A 535 3.90 -24.96 -4.67
C GLN A 535 3.22 -26.20 -5.27
N TYR A 536 1.96 -26.07 -5.68
CA TYR A 536 1.21 -27.14 -6.34
C TYR A 536 1.76 -27.44 -7.75
N GLU A 537 2.00 -26.41 -8.57
CA GLU A 537 2.54 -26.54 -9.92
C GLU A 537 3.97 -27.11 -9.91
N GLU A 538 4.77 -26.76 -8.91
CA GLU A 538 6.11 -27.32 -8.70
C GLU A 538 6.09 -28.82 -8.36
N ARG A 539 5.03 -29.31 -7.70
CA ARG A 539 4.85 -30.76 -7.44
C ARG A 539 4.36 -31.53 -8.67
N LEU A 540 3.65 -30.88 -9.59
CA LEU A 540 3.03 -31.51 -10.76
C LEU A 540 3.95 -31.64 -11.97
N ASP A 541 4.97 -30.78 -12.08
CA ASP A 541 5.92 -30.84 -13.18
C ASP A 541 7.21 -31.59 -12.79
N PRO A 542 7.32 -32.90 -13.05
CA PRO A 542 8.52 -33.69 -12.75
C PRO A 542 9.77 -33.17 -13.48
N PHE A 543 9.63 -32.46 -14.60
CA PHE A 543 10.76 -31.90 -15.34
C PHE A 543 11.32 -30.64 -14.69
N SER A 544 10.50 -29.86 -13.98
CA SER A 544 10.96 -28.71 -13.20
C SER A 544 11.90 -29.14 -12.06
N SER A 545 11.55 -30.22 -11.36
CA SER A 545 12.36 -30.80 -10.28
C SER A 545 13.66 -31.42 -10.83
N PHE A 546 13.61 -32.02 -12.00
CA PHE A 546 14.77 -32.57 -12.70
C PHE A 546 15.72 -31.46 -13.18
N SER A 547 15.19 -30.41 -13.82
CA SER A 547 15.90 -29.20 -14.24
C SER A 547 16.61 -28.50 -13.09
N LYS A 548 15.95 -28.37 -11.93
CA LYS A 548 16.56 -27.82 -10.72
C LYS A 548 17.70 -28.70 -10.20
N ARG A 549 17.51 -30.01 -10.13
CA ARG A 549 18.57 -30.96 -9.73
C ARG A 549 19.75 -30.97 -10.71
N GLU A 550 19.49 -30.82 -12.01
CA GLU A 550 20.54 -30.75 -13.03
C GLU A 550 21.34 -29.45 -12.94
N ARG A 551 20.67 -28.30 -12.73
CA ARG A 551 21.33 -27.01 -12.45
C ARG A 551 22.17 -27.07 -11.17
N GLN A 552 21.69 -27.77 -10.16
CA GLN A 552 22.39 -27.93 -8.89
C GLN A 552 23.61 -28.86 -9.03
N ARG A 553 23.53 -29.92 -9.83
CA ARG A 553 24.71 -30.73 -10.20
C ARG A 553 25.75 -29.91 -10.96
N LYS A 554 25.33 -29.13 -11.96
CA LYS A 554 26.22 -28.22 -12.71
C LYS A 554 26.85 -27.14 -11.81
N TYR A 555 26.10 -26.65 -10.83
CA TYR A 555 26.60 -25.71 -9.82
C TYR A 555 27.64 -26.35 -8.90
N LEU A 556 27.41 -27.59 -8.46
CA LEU A 556 28.35 -28.31 -7.60
C LEU A 556 29.64 -28.67 -8.35
N SER A 557 29.57 -28.97 -9.65
CA SER A 557 30.73 -29.25 -10.50
C SER A 557 31.58 -28.02 -10.87
N LEU A 558 31.16 -26.80 -10.51
CA LEU A 558 31.94 -25.58 -10.78
C LEU A 558 33.08 -25.39 -9.76
N SER A 559 34.20 -24.84 -10.24
CA SER A 559 35.35 -24.48 -9.42
C SER A 559 34.96 -23.42 -8.37
N PRO A 560 35.61 -23.36 -7.19
CA PRO A 560 35.32 -22.34 -6.17
C PRO A 560 35.39 -20.89 -6.71
N TRP A 561 36.31 -20.61 -7.64
CA TRP A 561 36.44 -19.31 -8.30
C TRP A 561 35.31 -19.01 -9.28
N ASP A 562 34.82 -20.02 -9.99
CA ASP A 562 33.66 -19.87 -10.87
C ASP A 562 32.37 -19.67 -10.06
N LYS A 563 32.27 -20.31 -8.90
CA LYS A 563 31.17 -20.11 -7.94
C LYS A 563 31.16 -18.67 -7.40
N ALA A 564 32.33 -18.15 -7.04
CA ALA A 564 32.48 -16.76 -6.59
C ALA A 564 32.08 -15.78 -7.72
N THR A 565 32.55 -16.01 -8.94
CA THR A 565 32.23 -15.17 -10.11
C THR A 565 30.75 -15.24 -10.48
N LEU A 566 30.14 -16.44 -10.42
CA LEU A 566 28.70 -16.61 -10.63
C LEU A 566 27.86 -15.98 -9.52
N SER A 567 28.34 -16.01 -8.28
CA SER A 567 27.67 -15.34 -7.15
C SER A 567 27.73 -13.82 -7.30
N MET A 568 28.88 -13.27 -7.71
CA MET A 568 29.07 -11.86 -8.01
C MET A 568 28.22 -11.43 -9.21
N GLY A 569 28.24 -12.23 -10.28
CA GLY A 569 27.42 -12.02 -11.47
C GLY A 569 25.93 -12.05 -11.16
N ARG A 570 25.45 -13.02 -10.37
CA ARG A 570 24.05 -13.03 -9.92
C ARG A 570 23.71 -11.84 -9.05
N LEU A 571 24.61 -11.39 -8.18
CA LEU A 571 24.37 -10.24 -7.32
C LEU A 571 24.24 -8.93 -8.14
N VAL A 572 25.05 -8.80 -9.19
CA VAL A 572 24.96 -7.67 -10.12
C VAL A 572 23.72 -7.76 -11.02
N LEU A 573 23.37 -8.96 -11.52
CA LEU A 573 22.22 -9.14 -12.42
C LEU A 573 20.86 -9.23 -11.72
N SER A 574 20.80 -9.66 -10.45
CA SER A 574 19.53 -9.84 -9.73
C SER A 574 18.89 -8.53 -9.31
N ASN A 575 19.71 -7.50 -9.02
CA ASN A 575 19.22 -6.21 -8.55
C ASN A 575 19.20 -5.19 -9.70
N LYS A 576 18.04 -4.58 -9.94
CA LYS A 576 17.86 -3.52 -10.95
C LYS A 576 18.83 -2.35 -10.70
N MET A 577 19.06 -1.99 -9.43
CA MET A 577 20.02 -0.93 -9.07
C MET A 577 21.47 -1.33 -9.33
N ALA A 578 21.85 -2.58 -9.02
CA ALA A 578 23.21 -3.07 -9.27
C ALA A 578 23.53 -3.14 -10.77
N ARG A 579 22.55 -3.49 -11.61
CA ARG A 579 22.68 -3.43 -13.08
C ARG A 579 22.92 -2.00 -13.57
N THR A 580 22.16 -1.04 -13.06
CA THR A 580 22.32 0.38 -13.42
C THR A 580 23.68 0.91 -12.98
N ILE A 581 24.11 0.61 -11.75
CA ILE A 581 25.45 0.99 -11.24
C ILE A 581 26.56 0.35 -12.07
N GLY A 582 26.46 -0.94 -12.38
CA GLY A 582 27.42 -1.63 -13.23
C GLY A 582 27.52 -1.03 -14.63
N PHE A 583 26.39 -0.68 -15.24
CA PHE A 583 26.36 0.00 -16.55
C PHE A 583 27.08 1.36 -16.50
N PHE A 584 26.73 2.22 -15.54
CA PHE A 584 27.39 3.52 -15.39
C PHE A 584 28.87 3.41 -15.01
N TYR A 585 29.24 2.42 -14.20
CA TYR A 585 30.63 2.14 -13.87
C TYR A 585 31.43 1.76 -15.12
N THR A 586 30.91 0.86 -15.96
CA THR A 586 31.57 0.51 -17.23
C THR A 586 31.66 1.70 -18.17
N LEU A 587 30.61 2.51 -18.29
CA LEU A 587 30.61 3.72 -19.12
C LEU A 587 31.64 4.74 -18.62
N PHE A 588 31.69 4.98 -17.31
CA PHE A 588 32.68 5.86 -16.69
C PHE A 588 34.11 5.38 -16.94
N LEU A 589 34.36 4.08 -16.80
CA LEU A 589 35.68 3.49 -17.07
C LEU A 589 36.08 3.67 -18.54
N HIS A 590 35.14 3.48 -19.47
CA HIS A 590 35.39 3.75 -20.90
C HIS A 590 35.66 5.24 -21.17
N CYS A 591 34.92 6.15 -20.54
CA CYS A 591 35.18 7.60 -20.63
C CYS A 591 36.56 7.95 -20.05
N LEU A 592 36.95 7.35 -18.93
CA LEU A 592 38.25 7.58 -18.31
C LEU A 592 39.39 7.08 -19.21
N VAL A 593 39.28 5.86 -19.75
CA VAL A 593 40.24 5.32 -20.71
C VAL A 593 40.32 6.20 -21.95
N PHE A 594 39.18 6.65 -22.48
CA PHE A 594 39.14 7.57 -23.62
C PHE A 594 39.82 8.91 -23.31
N LEU A 595 39.59 9.49 -22.13
CA LEU A 595 40.24 10.74 -21.71
C LEU A 595 41.75 10.59 -21.54
N VAL A 596 42.21 9.46 -20.98
CA VAL A 596 43.64 9.16 -20.83
C VAL A 596 44.28 9.01 -22.20
N LEU A 597 43.68 8.23 -23.10
CA LEU A 597 44.17 8.07 -24.47
C LEU A 597 44.12 9.39 -25.25
N TYR A 598 43.08 10.19 -25.08
CA TYR A 598 42.97 11.51 -25.69
C TYR A 598 44.06 12.46 -25.18
N LYS A 599 44.35 12.47 -23.88
CA LYS A 599 45.43 13.28 -23.30
C LYS A 599 46.80 12.84 -23.79
N LEU A 600 47.04 11.53 -23.88
CA LEU A 600 48.27 10.97 -24.45
C LEU A 600 48.43 11.38 -25.92
N ALA A 601 47.40 11.17 -26.74
CA ALA A 601 47.42 11.52 -28.16
C ALA A 601 47.59 13.04 -28.38
N TRP A 602 46.94 13.86 -27.56
CA TRP A 602 47.07 15.32 -27.61
C TRP A 602 48.47 15.80 -27.19
N SER A 603 49.05 15.21 -26.15
CA SER A 603 50.41 15.54 -25.72
C SER A 603 51.41 15.19 -26.82
N GLU A 604 51.27 13.99 -27.41
CA GLU A 604 52.12 13.53 -28.52
C GLU A 604 51.95 14.40 -29.77
N SER A 605 50.73 14.84 -30.09
CA SER A 605 50.50 15.74 -31.23
C SER A 605 51.12 17.12 -31.00
N VAL A 606 51.01 17.68 -29.79
CA VAL A 606 51.64 18.98 -29.45
C VAL A 606 53.16 18.90 -29.51
N GLU A 607 53.76 17.79 -29.08
CA GLU A 607 55.20 17.57 -29.17
C GLU A 607 55.65 17.48 -30.64
N ARG A 608 54.91 16.75 -31.48
CA ARG A 608 55.16 16.72 -32.94
C ARG A 608 54.99 18.09 -33.60
N ASP A 609 53.96 18.84 -33.25
CA ASP A 609 53.72 20.18 -33.80
C ASP A 609 54.81 21.17 -33.37
N CYS A 610 55.29 21.07 -32.13
CA CYS A 610 56.43 21.84 -31.65
C CYS A 610 57.72 21.48 -32.41
N ALA A 611 58.01 20.19 -32.58
CA ALA A 611 59.17 19.72 -33.34
C ALA A 611 59.12 20.17 -34.81
N THR A 612 57.97 20.07 -35.47
CA THR A 612 57.80 20.53 -36.86
C THR A 612 57.89 22.06 -36.96
N PHE A 613 57.35 22.81 -36.00
CA PHE A 613 57.49 24.26 -35.95
C PHE A 613 58.95 24.70 -35.76
N CYS A 614 59.68 24.03 -34.85
CA CYS A 614 61.11 24.26 -34.65
C CYS A 614 61.92 23.94 -35.91
N ALA A 615 61.65 22.79 -36.56
CA ALA A 615 62.29 22.41 -37.82
C ALA A 615 62.00 23.41 -38.95
N LYS A 616 60.75 23.87 -39.08
CA LYS A 616 60.37 24.90 -40.06
C LYS A 616 61.08 26.22 -39.79
N LYS A 617 61.09 26.69 -38.54
CA LYS A 617 61.77 27.94 -38.16
C LYS A 617 63.28 27.86 -38.39
N PHE A 618 63.89 26.70 -38.16
CA PHE A 618 65.29 26.45 -38.47
C PHE A 618 65.55 26.45 -39.99
N ALA A 619 64.70 25.78 -40.77
CA ALA A 619 64.78 25.80 -42.24
C ALA A 619 64.61 27.22 -42.81
N ASP A 620 63.64 27.99 -42.31
CA ASP A 620 63.42 29.39 -42.69
C ASP A 620 64.62 30.27 -42.32
N HIS A 621 65.24 30.04 -41.16
CA HIS A 621 66.47 30.73 -40.76
C HIS A 621 67.64 30.37 -41.67
N LEU A 622 67.81 29.09 -42.01
CA LEU A 622 68.85 28.61 -42.93
C LEU A 622 68.69 29.25 -44.31
N HIS A 623 67.47 29.26 -44.86
CA HIS A 623 67.15 29.88 -46.14
C HIS A 623 67.37 31.40 -46.13
N LYS A 624 67.03 32.07 -45.02
CA LYS A 624 67.15 33.54 -44.94
C LYS A 624 68.58 34.03 -44.74
N PHE A 625 69.41 33.28 -44.03
CA PHE A 625 70.75 33.73 -43.62
C PHE A 625 71.90 33.02 -44.31
N HIS A 626 71.70 31.83 -44.89
CA HIS A 626 72.77 31.02 -45.47
C HIS A 626 72.60 30.74 -46.98
N GLU A 627 71.54 31.20 -47.63
CA GLU A 627 71.33 30.95 -49.08
C GLU A 627 72.24 31.81 -49.99
N ASN A 628 72.85 32.88 -49.46
CA ASN A 628 73.81 33.72 -50.19
C ASN A 628 75.28 33.33 -49.97
N ASP A 629 75.58 32.30 -49.17
CA ASP A 629 76.94 31.79 -48.95
C ASP A 629 77.16 30.50 -49.77
N ASN A 630 77.26 30.69 -51.09
CA ASN A 630 77.72 29.65 -51.99
C ASN A 630 79.22 29.38 -51.75
N GLY A 631 79.51 28.33 -50.99
CA GLY A 631 80.76 27.57 -51.15
C GLY A 631 81.40 27.12 -49.85
N ALA A 632 81.45 25.80 -49.66
CA ALA A 632 82.30 25.05 -48.74
C ALA A 632 81.82 24.90 -47.27
N ALA A 633 80.72 24.17 -47.05
CA ALA A 633 80.54 23.28 -45.87
C ALA A 633 79.17 22.55 -45.78
N ALA A 634 78.28 22.67 -46.76
CA ALA A 634 76.94 22.05 -46.69
C ALA A 634 76.93 20.56 -47.10
N GLY A 635 77.83 19.75 -46.52
CA GLY A 635 78.03 18.34 -46.87
C GLY A 635 77.60 17.32 -45.83
N ASP A 636 77.55 17.64 -44.52
CA ASP A 636 77.52 16.59 -43.47
C ASP A 636 76.70 16.99 -42.24
N LEU A 637 75.43 17.38 -42.40
CA LEU A 637 74.57 17.70 -41.24
C LEU A 637 73.15 17.15 -41.33
N TRP A 638 72.98 16.03 -42.04
CA TRP A 638 71.73 15.26 -42.06
C TRP A 638 71.99 13.75 -41.98
N GLN A 639 72.61 13.31 -40.88
CA GLN A 639 72.46 11.94 -40.35
C GLN A 639 71.96 11.99 -38.92
#